data_AF-A0A9P3B4Z0-F1
#
_entry.id   AF-A0A9P3B4Z0-F1
#
_cell.length_a   1.000
_cell.length_b   1.000
_cell.length_c   1.000
_cell.angle_alpha   90.00
_cell.angle_beta   90.00
_cell.angle_gamma   90.00
#
_symmetry.space_group_name_H-M   'P 1'
#
loop_
_entity.id
_entity.type
_entity.pdbx_description
1 polymer ?
#
loop_
_entity_poly.entity_id
_entity_poly.type
_entity_poly.pdbx_seq_one_letter_code
_entity_poly.pdbx_strand_id
1 'polypeptide(L)'
;MEPTVQTQPMAVTPKHDLENGASAAANNGEHPSKKQRLESASITEQEVSDGAPKRVKGVAPIKAEFIVQKSARSQPVEESAVSLSADDAAEAAPYWERDGEQRGKKKVSGQNKGRDFGRSEDAKGLCPSRAFSPEFSPKECKFGEKCRFEHDLRTYLKEHKREDLTTFGGICPIFDAKGRCPYGFKCRLVGSHMTERDTADGRKELILLEDEERKKKARPLVPYASEDGLVNIVSNEDKIAVARRKITTPRSDAYLTWLDKTSKALEKNLHGRHLEEGGADEEAGAQTKDQVEETRAAYVEPPFLPSEKRRIYFGPETPALAPLTTQGNLPFRRLCIDYGCQFTYSEMAMGMSLIQGQKSEWALMKAHESEALPPTISSTADVVQGYDHSKDLKFGAQIAANKPWHAIKATELLGRLTPNLRVIDLNCGCPIDQVFREGAGSALLDHPSKLEKMLRGMNAVSETIPITVKIRTGTRDNSPNATKLIERLVLGGHESSMLNVGPPGVAAITLHGRSRQQRYTKSADWSYIAECAALIKRLNEKTDDVTDTVREPDERTLPNGGKVFFLGNGDCYSHHDYDDHINNAGVDAVMVGRGAIIKPWVFEEIQAGQYLDKSATERLAMVEKYAKYGLDTWGSDEHGVGTTRRFMLEWLSFTYRYVPIGLLEYLPPHIQDRPPSWKGRNELETLLGSSSYKDWIKITEMFLGPAHKDFKFEPKHKSNAYEPQG
;
A
#
# COMPACT_ATOMS: atom_id res chain seq x y z
N MET A 1 -50.52 -43.23 -6.18
CA MET A 1 -49.64 -43.99 -7.07
C MET A 1 -48.47 -43.08 -7.40
N GLU A 2 -47.45 -43.17 -6.56
CA GLU A 2 -46.18 -42.44 -6.64
C GLU A 2 -45.26 -43.08 -7.69
N PRO A 3 -44.28 -42.34 -8.24
CA PRO A 3 -43.07 -42.93 -8.76
C PRO A 3 -41.89 -42.70 -7.80
N THR A 4 -41.23 -43.81 -7.53
CA THR A 4 -40.15 -44.10 -6.60
C THR A 4 -38.85 -43.36 -6.95
N VAL A 5 -38.23 -42.69 -5.97
CA VAL A 5 -36.84 -42.22 -6.03
C VAL A 5 -36.01 -43.07 -5.06
N GLN A 6 -35.04 -43.81 -5.60
CA GLN A 6 -34.08 -44.60 -4.82
C GLN A 6 -33.00 -43.70 -4.22
N THR A 7 -32.87 -43.72 -2.90
CA THR A 7 -31.75 -43.17 -2.15
C THR A 7 -30.77 -44.30 -1.79
N GLN A 8 -29.47 -44.07 -2.01
CA GLN A 8 -28.39 -44.90 -1.47
C GLN A 8 -27.54 -44.09 -0.47
N PRO A 9 -26.90 -44.75 0.52
CA PRO A 9 -26.62 -44.14 1.82
C PRO A 9 -25.22 -43.52 1.94
N MET A 10 -25.15 -42.47 2.76
CA MET A 10 -23.93 -41.81 3.21
C MET A 10 -23.11 -42.69 4.17
N ALA A 11 -21.79 -42.74 3.94
CA ALA A 11 -20.83 -43.45 4.78
C ALA A 11 -20.31 -42.55 5.91
N VAL A 12 -20.67 -42.98 7.13
CA VAL A 12 -20.05 -42.89 8.46
C VAL A 12 -18.73 -42.11 8.60
N THR A 13 -18.78 -41.03 9.39
CA THR A 13 -17.64 -40.41 10.09
C THR A 13 -17.43 -41.09 11.47
N PRO A 14 -16.19 -41.37 11.92
CA PRO A 14 -15.95 -41.94 13.24
C PRO A 14 -16.03 -40.87 14.34
N LYS A 15 -16.80 -41.19 15.38
CA LYS A 15 -16.81 -40.50 16.68
C LYS A 15 -15.55 -40.89 17.46
N HIS A 16 -14.89 -39.91 18.08
CA HIS A 16 -13.92 -40.16 19.15
C HIS A 16 -14.55 -39.82 20.49
N ASP A 17 -14.64 -40.82 21.35
CA ASP A 17 -15.20 -40.76 22.70
C ASP A 17 -14.24 -40.06 23.67
N LEU A 18 -14.83 -39.24 24.53
CA LEU A 18 -14.21 -38.64 25.71
C LEU A 18 -14.37 -39.60 26.89
N GLU A 19 -13.27 -40.10 27.44
CA GLU A 19 -13.28 -40.76 28.75
C GLU A 19 -12.43 -39.98 29.77
N ASN A 20 -13.13 -39.50 30.80
CA ASN A 20 -12.58 -38.96 32.03
C ASN A 20 -12.04 -40.09 32.91
N GLY A 21 -10.78 -39.98 33.32
CA GLY A 21 -10.19 -40.78 34.40
C GLY A 21 -9.64 -39.86 35.50
N ALA A 22 -10.37 -39.74 36.60
CA ALA A 22 -9.92 -39.07 37.81
C ALA A 22 -9.10 -40.02 38.70
N SER A 23 -7.95 -39.58 39.22
CA SER A 23 -7.41 -40.11 40.48
C SER A 23 -6.52 -39.11 41.22
N ALA A 24 -7.02 -38.72 42.40
CA ALA A 24 -6.36 -38.51 43.70
C ALA A 24 -4.97 -37.82 43.79
N ALA A 25 -4.98 -36.78 44.63
CA ALA A 25 -3.86 -35.99 45.11
C ALA A 25 -2.84 -36.77 45.96
N ALA A 26 -1.57 -36.38 45.85
CA ALA A 26 -0.60 -36.43 46.94
C ALA A 26 0.33 -35.21 46.85
N ASN A 27 0.39 -34.51 47.98
CA ASN A 27 1.09 -33.26 48.24
C ASN A 27 2.56 -33.54 48.59
N ASN A 28 3.52 -32.84 47.99
CA ASN A 28 4.85 -32.59 48.58
C ASN A 28 5.47 -31.36 47.90
N GLY A 29 5.79 -30.35 48.70
CA GLY A 29 6.34 -29.08 48.26
C GLY A 29 7.85 -29.10 48.08
N GLU A 30 8.34 -28.22 47.19
CA GLU A 30 9.68 -27.63 47.25
C GLU A 30 9.77 -26.38 46.33
N HIS A 31 10.65 -25.45 46.72
CA HIS A 31 10.86 -24.09 46.20
C HIS A 31 11.35 -23.99 44.73
N PRO A 32 11.26 -22.81 44.07
CA PRO A 32 11.46 -22.68 42.63
C PRO A 32 12.94 -22.61 42.24
N SER A 33 13.44 -23.64 41.57
CA SER A 33 14.79 -23.64 40.98
C SER A 33 14.77 -23.14 39.53
N LYS A 34 15.48 -22.02 39.30
CA LYS A 34 16.15 -21.53 38.08
C LYS A 34 15.58 -21.95 36.70
N LYS A 35 15.13 -20.93 35.95
CA LYS A 35 14.89 -20.92 34.50
C LYS A 35 16.00 -21.67 33.73
N GLN A 36 15.66 -22.82 33.16
CA GLN A 36 16.41 -23.46 32.09
C GLN A 36 15.99 -22.84 30.76
N ARG A 37 17.00 -22.33 30.04
CA ARG A 37 16.91 -21.84 28.67
C ARG A 37 16.55 -23.03 27.78
N LEU A 38 15.33 -23.07 27.25
CA LEU A 38 14.96 -23.98 26.16
C LEU A 38 15.77 -23.54 24.93
N GLU A 39 16.84 -24.27 24.66
CA GLU A 39 17.51 -24.24 23.37
C GLU A 39 16.51 -24.66 22.30
N SER A 40 16.51 -23.91 21.21
CA SER A 40 15.75 -24.17 20.00
C SER A 40 15.85 -25.65 19.63
N ALA A 41 14.73 -26.36 19.68
CA ALA A 41 14.62 -27.67 19.05
C ALA A 41 14.88 -27.48 17.55
N SER A 42 16.10 -27.81 17.14
CA SER A 42 16.42 -28.09 15.76
C SER A 42 15.43 -29.14 15.27
N ILE A 43 14.70 -28.78 14.22
CA ILE A 43 13.91 -29.73 13.43
C ILE A 43 14.88 -30.84 13.04
N THR A 44 14.70 -32.03 13.61
CA THR A 44 15.30 -33.25 13.08
C THR A 44 14.76 -33.41 11.67
N GLU A 45 15.64 -33.20 10.69
CA GLU A 45 15.44 -33.53 9.29
C GLU A 45 14.89 -34.96 9.23
N GLN A 46 13.61 -35.10 8.88
CA GLN A 46 13.12 -36.37 8.36
C GLN A 46 13.90 -36.67 7.09
N GLU A 47 14.54 -37.84 7.04
CA GLU A 47 15.30 -38.34 5.91
C GLU A 47 14.44 -38.29 4.64
N VAL A 48 14.65 -37.24 3.84
CA VAL A 48 14.14 -37.14 2.47
C VAL A 48 15.04 -38.01 1.61
N SER A 49 14.43 -38.87 0.79
CA SER A 49 15.11 -39.83 -0.09
C SER A 49 16.31 -39.24 -0.83
N ASP A 50 17.42 -39.98 -0.81
CA ASP A 50 18.66 -39.74 -1.57
C ASP A 50 18.35 -39.46 -3.05
N GLY A 51 18.36 -38.18 -3.45
CA GLY A 51 18.13 -37.77 -4.84
C GLY A 51 17.59 -36.36 -5.05
N ALA A 52 17.03 -35.70 -4.04
CA ALA A 52 16.57 -34.32 -4.17
C ALA A 52 17.77 -33.33 -4.12
N PRO A 53 17.95 -32.45 -5.12
CA PRO A 53 19.03 -31.46 -5.09
C PRO A 53 18.87 -30.52 -3.88
N LYS A 54 19.92 -30.42 -3.05
CA LYS A 54 19.90 -29.59 -1.83
C LYS A 54 19.79 -28.11 -2.20
N ARG A 55 18.84 -27.41 -1.58
CA ARG A 55 18.60 -25.99 -1.80
C ARG A 55 19.78 -25.14 -1.38
N VAL A 56 20.32 -24.36 -2.33
CA VAL A 56 21.38 -23.39 -2.07
C VAL A 56 20.75 -22.06 -1.66
N LYS A 57 20.95 -21.67 -0.40
CA LYS A 57 20.38 -20.43 0.14
C LYS A 57 20.76 -19.21 -0.71
N GLY A 58 19.76 -18.47 -1.18
CA GLY A 58 19.94 -17.24 -1.94
C GLY A 58 20.14 -17.43 -3.44
N VAL A 59 20.19 -18.65 -3.95
CA VAL A 59 20.28 -18.95 -5.39
C VAL A 59 18.97 -19.59 -5.85
N ALA A 60 18.34 -19.04 -6.89
CA ALA A 60 17.11 -19.62 -7.43
C ALA A 60 17.44 -20.94 -8.15
N PRO A 61 16.70 -22.02 -7.90
CA PRO A 61 17.00 -23.33 -8.46
C PRO A 61 16.50 -23.41 -9.90
N ILE A 62 17.31 -22.96 -10.86
CA ILE A 62 16.98 -23.01 -12.30
C ILE A 62 17.43 -24.34 -12.88
N LYS A 63 16.56 -25.01 -13.66
CA LYS A 63 16.92 -26.25 -14.35
C LYS A 63 18.10 -26.03 -15.30
N ALA A 64 18.99 -27.01 -15.36
CA ALA A 64 20.27 -26.91 -16.07
C ALA A 64 20.15 -26.47 -17.55
N GLU A 65 19.10 -26.86 -18.26
CA GLU A 65 18.86 -26.51 -19.67
C GLU A 65 18.61 -25.01 -19.93
N PHE A 66 18.20 -24.27 -18.89
CA PHE A 66 17.95 -22.83 -18.96
C PHE A 66 19.12 -21.99 -18.45
N ILE A 67 20.16 -22.60 -17.87
CA ILE A 67 21.34 -21.88 -17.39
C ILE A 67 22.25 -21.52 -18.57
N VAL A 68 22.68 -20.25 -18.63
CA VAL A 68 23.64 -19.78 -19.64
C VAL A 68 25.06 -20.05 -19.14
N GLN A 69 25.75 -21.01 -19.76
CA GLN A 69 27.16 -21.28 -19.47
C GLN A 69 28.04 -20.14 -20.03
N LYS A 70 28.71 -19.37 -19.16
CA LYS A 70 29.74 -18.41 -19.58
C LYS A 70 30.95 -19.18 -20.12
N SER A 71 31.41 -18.87 -21.33
CA SER A 71 32.65 -19.45 -21.87
C SER A 71 33.86 -18.94 -21.10
N ALA A 72 34.83 -19.82 -20.82
CA ALA A 72 35.99 -19.59 -19.94
C ALA A 72 37.04 -18.56 -20.46
N ARG A 73 36.64 -17.60 -21.32
CA ARG A 73 37.56 -16.61 -21.93
C ARG A 73 37.46 -15.20 -21.37
N SER A 74 36.60 -14.94 -20.40
CA SER A 74 36.62 -13.71 -19.59
C SER A 74 37.20 -14.03 -18.21
N GLN A 75 38.26 -13.31 -17.82
CA GLN A 75 38.95 -13.43 -16.54
C GLN A 75 37.98 -13.49 -15.34
N PRO A 76 38.34 -14.18 -14.24
CA PRO A 76 37.49 -14.29 -13.08
C PRO A 76 37.44 -12.94 -12.36
N VAL A 77 36.39 -12.17 -12.60
CA VAL A 77 35.89 -11.26 -11.57
C VAL A 77 35.15 -12.14 -10.59
N GLU A 78 35.51 -12.11 -9.31
CA GLU A 78 34.81 -12.78 -8.19
C GLU A 78 33.37 -12.26 -8.05
N GLU A 79 32.52 -12.60 -9.01
CA GLU A 79 31.15 -12.10 -9.15
C GLU A 79 30.10 -13.15 -8.77
N SER A 80 30.51 -14.22 -8.09
CA SER A 80 29.63 -15.26 -7.56
C SER A 80 29.47 -15.09 -6.06
N ALA A 81 28.22 -14.93 -5.61
CA ALA A 81 27.74 -14.71 -4.24
C ALA A 81 27.88 -13.28 -3.66
N VAL A 82 28.99 -12.55 -3.85
CA VAL A 82 29.20 -11.23 -3.22
C VAL A 82 28.49 -10.08 -3.97
N SER A 83 28.35 -10.18 -5.29
CA SER A 83 27.61 -9.21 -6.13
C SER A 83 26.08 -9.38 -6.06
N LEU A 84 25.61 -10.56 -5.66
CA LEU A 84 24.18 -10.95 -5.65
C LEU A 84 23.46 -10.53 -4.36
N SER A 85 24.20 -10.36 -3.25
CA SER A 85 23.68 -9.75 -2.01
C SER A 85 23.50 -8.23 -2.09
N ALA A 86 23.88 -7.60 -3.20
CA ALA A 86 23.88 -6.15 -3.35
C ALA A 86 22.49 -5.53 -3.57
N ASP A 87 21.51 -6.28 -4.08
CA ASP A 87 20.19 -5.75 -4.44
C ASP A 87 19.35 -5.36 -3.20
N ASP A 88 19.18 -6.27 -2.23
CA ASP A 88 18.49 -5.94 -0.97
C ASP A 88 19.34 -4.99 -0.11
N ALA A 89 20.67 -5.03 -0.23
CA ALA A 89 21.56 -4.07 0.40
C ALA A 89 21.44 -2.66 -0.22
N ALA A 90 21.22 -2.54 -1.53
CA ALA A 90 20.98 -1.28 -2.23
C ALA A 90 19.60 -0.70 -1.88
N GLU A 91 18.59 -1.57 -1.73
CA GLU A 91 17.26 -1.23 -1.20
C GLU A 91 17.28 -0.89 0.29
N ALA A 92 18.18 -1.51 1.05
CA ALA A 92 18.35 -1.28 2.47
C ALA A 92 19.35 -0.15 2.81
N ALA A 93 20.13 0.35 1.85
CA ALA A 93 21.20 1.32 2.12
C ALA A 93 20.68 2.57 2.87
N PRO A 94 21.33 3.01 3.97
CA PRO A 94 21.04 4.28 4.62
C PRO A 94 21.26 5.45 3.66
N TYR A 95 20.46 6.50 3.75
CA TYR A 95 20.52 7.65 2.83
C TYR A 95 21.81 8.51 2.99
N TRP A 96 22.66 8.20 3.97
CA TRP A 96 23.71 9.12 4.44
C TRP A 96 25.06 8.49 4.84
N GLU A 97 25.25 7.17 4.78
CA GLU A 97 26.58 6.59 5.05
C GLU A 97 27.45 6.67 3.79
N ARG A 98 27.95 7.87 3.49
CA ARG A 98 28.99 8.09 2.48
C ARG A 98 29.84 9.33 2.76
N ASP A 99 30.14 9.58 4.04
CA ASP A 99 31.16 10.55 4.44
C ASP A 99 32.30 9.83 5.17
N GLY A 100 33.13 9.14 4.39
CA GLY A 100 34.51 8.82 4.75
C GLY A 100 35.43 9.77 3.99
N GLU A 101 36.22 10.53 4.74
CA GLU A 101 37.06 11.64 4.30
C GLU A 101 37.91 11.34 3.05
N GLN A 102 37.65 12.06 1.96
CA GLN A 102 38.70 12.48 1.02
C GLN A 102 38.34 13.87 0.49
N ARG A 103 39.08 14.87 1.00
CA ARG A 103 38.97 16.29 0.62
C ARG A 103 39.25 16.46 -0.88
N GLY A 104 38.39 17.23 -1.56
CA GLY A 104 38.71 17.83 -2.85
C GLY A 104 37.86 17.38 -4.04
N LYS A 105 36.53 17.55 -3.98
CA LYS A 105 35.64 17.82 -5.13
C LYS A 105 34.24 18.14 -4.58
N LYS A 106 33.62 19.24 -5.03
CA LYS A 106 32.20 19.54 -4.72
C LYS A 106 31.34 18.40 -5.27
N LYS A 107 30.95 17.46 -4.41
CA LYS A 107 29.97 16.41 -4.74
C LYS A 107 28.57 16.91 -4.38
N VAL A 108 27.66 16.81 -5.32
CA VAL A 108 26.22 17.04 -5.13
C VAL A 108 25.72 16.02 -4.10
N SER A 109 25.14 16.49 -2.99
CA SER A 109 24.72 15.67 -1.86
C SER A 109 23.43 14.91 -2.16
N GLY A 110 23.46 13.57 -2.05
CA GLY A 110 22.29 12.67 -2.08
C GLY A 110 21.94 12.11 -3.46
N GLN A 111 22.21 10.81 -3.70
CA GLN A 111 22.05 10.14 -5.02
C GLN A 111 20.63 10.12 -5.61
N ASN A 112 19.58 10.35 -4.81
CA ASN A 112 18.18 10.42 -5.29
C ASN A 112 17.63 11.86 -5.36
N LYS A 113 18.39 12.86 -4.91
CA LYS A 113 18.06 14.29 -5.05
C LYS A 113 18.79 14.82 -6.29
N GLY A 114 18.35 14.38 -7.46
CA GLY A 114 18.99 14.77 -8.72
C GLY A 114 18.68 13.89 -9.93
N ARG A 115 17.88 12.82 -9.79
CA ARG A 115 17.39 12.05 -10.94
C ARG A 115 16.48 12.93 -11.77
N ASP A 116 16.98 13.35 -12.92
CA ASP A 116 16.23 14.03 -13.95
C ASP A 116 15.88 13.03 -15.04
N PHE A 117 14.59 12.87 -15.31
CA PHE A 117 14.10 11.96 -16.35
C PHE A 117 13.96 12.65 -17.70
N GLY A 118 14.36 13.93 -17.77
CA GLY A 118 14.05 14.83 -18.87
C GLY A 118 12.60 15.27 -18.82
N ARG A 119 12.22 16.17 -19.75
CA ARG A 119 10.83 16.55 -19.99
C ARG A 119 10.41 16.07 -21.38
N SER A 120 9.31 15.33 -21.43
CA SER A 120 8.58 15.04 -22.66
C SER A 120 7.48 16.09 -22.78
N GLU A 121 7.70 17.08 -23.65
CA GLU A 121 6.73 18.14 -23.95
C GLU A 121 6.67 18.32 -25.48
N ASP A 122 5.53 18.78 -25.97
CA ASP A 122 5.41 19.24 -27.36
C ASP A 122 6.32 20.47 -27.58
N ALA A 123 6.77 20.69 -28.82
CA ALA A 123 7.62 21.85 -29.14
C ALA A 123 6.94 23.19 -28.81
N LYS A 124 5.60 23.23 -28.95
CA LYS A 124 4.72 24.31 -28.49
C LYS A 124 3.38 23.72 -28.09
N GLY A 125 2.92 23.98 -26.87
CA GLY A 125 1.64 23.44 -26.40
C GLY A 125 0.43 24.06 -27.10
N LEU A 126 -0.64 23.28 -27.24
CA LEU A 126 -1.93 23.77 -27.75
C LEU A 126 -2.71 24.54 -26.67
N CYS A 127 -3.30 25.67 -27.08
CA CYS A 127 -4.12 26.50 -26.21
C CYS A 127 -5.32 25.70 -25.64
N PRO A 128 -5.61 25.78 -24.33
CA PRO A 128 -6.75 25.08 -23.73
C PRO A 128 -8.10 25.42 -24.36
N SER A 129 -8.26 26.61 -24.96
CA SER A 129 -9.50 27.00 -25.65
C SER A 129 -9.70 26.27 -26.99
N ARG A 130 -8.66 25.59 -27.49
CA ARG A 130 -8.66 24.83 -28.74
C ARG A 130 -8.65 23.32 -28.52
N ALA A 131 -8.15 22.86 -27.37
CA ALA A 131 -7.90 21.43 -27.11
C ALA A 131 -9.10 20.49 -27.33
N PHE A 132 -10.33 20.99 -27.20
CA PHE A 132 -11.58 20.22 -27.35
C PHE A 132 -12.59 20.87 -28.29
N SER A 133 -12.25 22.00 -28.90
CA SER A 133 -13.20 22.75 -29.73
C SER A 133 -13.04 22.39 -31.20
N PRO A 134 -14.14 22.31 -31.97
CA PRO A 134 -14.07 22.27 -33.43
C PRO A 134 -13.22 23.41 -34.00
N GLU A 135 -12.52 23.15 -35.10
CA GLU A 135 -11.57 24.08 -35.72
C GLU A 135 -12.18 25.47 -35.99
N PHE A 136 -13.41 25.52 -36.50
CA PHE A 136 -14.07 26.78 -36.86
C PHE A 136 -14.96 27.35 -35.75
N SER A 137 -15.15 26.62 -34.65
CA SER A 137 -15.93 27.06 -33.49
C SER A 137 -15.10 27.05 -32.19
N PRO A 138 -13.99 27.80 -32.13
CA PRO A 138 -13.12 27.81 -30.97
C PRO A 138 -13.72 28.57 -29.79
N LYS A 139 -13.36 28.15 -28.57
CA LYS A 139 -13.63 28.96 -27.37
C LYS A 139 -12.72 30.18 -27.34
N GLU A 140 -13.23 31.26 -26.75
CA GLU A 140 -12.47 32.48 -26.54
C GLU A 140 -11.25 32.25 -25.64
N CYS A 141 -10.09 32.75 -26.04
CA CYS A 141 -8.87 32.67 -25.25
C CYS A 141 -8.75 33.90 -24.34
N LYS A 142 -8.72 33.69 -23.03
CA LYS A 142 -8.57 34.76 -22.03
C LYS A 142 -7.28 35.59 -22.18
N PHE A 143 -6.28 35.06 -22.88
CA PHE A 143 -4.99 35.74 -23.10
C PHE A 143 -4.88 36.41 -24.47
N GLY A 144 -5.84 36.18 -25.38
CA GLY A 144 -5.85 36.72 -26.74
C GLY A 144 -4.51 36.54 -27.46
N GLU A 145 -4.01 37.62 -28.04
CA GLU A 145 -2.73 37.68 -28.77
C GLU A 145 -1.49 37.49 -27.89
N LYS A 146 -1.61 37.68 -26.56
CA LYS A 146 -0.50 37.47 -25.61
C LYS A 146 -0.36 35.99 -25.19
N CYS A 147 -1.19 35.11 -25.72
CA CYS A 147 -1.12 33.69 -25.39
C CYS A 147 0.18 33.09 -25.94
N ARG A 148 0.92 32.38 -25.08
CA ARG A 148 2.15 31.66 -25.47
C ARG A 148 1.89 30.35 -26.21
N PHE A 149 0.65 29.88 -26.25
CA PHE A 149 0.26 28.59 -26.81
C PHE A 149 -0.20 28.73 -28.25
N GLU A 150 -0.15 27.64 -29.01
CA GLU A 150 -0.66 27.61 -30.37
C GLU A 150 -2.19 27.65 -30.40
N HIS A 151 -2.76 28.39 -31.36
CA HIS A 151 -4.20 28.48 -31.59
C HIS A 151 -4.66 27.86 -32.90
N ASP A 152 -3.76 27.66 -33.87
CA ASP A 152 -4.05 26.96 -35.11
C ASP A 152 -3.88 25.45 -34.93
N LEU A 153 -4.98 24.70 -35.08
CA LEU A 153 -4.98 23.25 -34.84
C LEU A 153 -4.10 22.50 -35.84
N ARG A 154 -4.12 22.88 -37.12
CA ARG A 154 -3.37 22.19 -38.17
C ARG A 154 -1.87 22.39 -38.01
N THR A 155 -1.45 23.62 -37.68
CA THR A 155 -0.07 23.96 -37.36
C THR A 155 0.39 23.21 -36.11
N TYR A 156 -0.42 23.18 -35.05
CA TYR A 156 -0.08 22.39 -33.86
C TYR A 156 0.11 20.91 -34.17
N LEU A 157 -0.85 20.28 -34.85
CA LEU A 157 -0.82 18.85 -35.18
C LEU A 157 0.37 18.47 -36.08
N LYS A 158 0.78 19.37 -36.99
CA LYS A 158 1.84 19.13 -37.98
C LYS A 158 3.24 19.49 -37.48
N GLU A 159 3.39 20.62 -36.80
CA GLU A 159 4.70 21.24 -36.53
C GLU A 159 5.11 21.21 -35.06
N HIS A 160 4.16 21.07 -34.14
CA HIS A 160 4.45 21.24 -32.71
C HIS A 160 4.19 19.99 -31.88
N LYS A 161 3.12 19.28 -32.19
CA LYS A 161 2.76 18.01 -31.59
C LYS A 161 3.67 16.93 -32.13
N ARG A 162 4.21 16.10 -31.24
CA ARG A 162 5.00 14.94 -31.65
C ARG A 162 4.09 13.84 -32.26
N GLU A 163 4.63 13.09 -33.20
CA GLU A 163 3.91 12.15 -34.09
C GLU A 163 2.97 11.20 -33.34
N ASP A 164 1.83 10.86 -33.93
CA ASP A 164 0.93 9.89 -33.32
C ASP A 164 1.60 8.53 -33.12
N LEU A 165 1.26 7.87 -32.01
CA LEU A 165 1.64 6.51 -31.73
C LEU A 165 0.90 5.58 -32.68
N THR A 166 1.61 4.58 -33.18
CA THR A 166 1.03 3.48 -33.97
C THR A 166 0.70 2.26 -33.11
N THR A 167 0.96 2.33 -31.81
CA THR A 167 0.68 1.28 -30.84
C THR A 167 -0.83 1.11 -30.63
N PHE A 168 -1.23 -0.03 -30.06
CA PHE A 168 -2.65 -0.38 -29.87
C PHE A 168 -3.48 -0.39 -31.18
N GLY A 169 -2.84 -0.71 -32.31
CA GLY A 169 -3.49 -0.66 -33.63
C GLY A 169 -3.81 0.76 -34.10
N GLY A 170 -3.14 1.78 -33.56
CA GLY A 170 -3.41 3.19 -33.83
C GLY A 170 -4.66 3.73 -33.14
N ILE A 171 -5.28 2.96 -32.23
CA ILE A 171 -6.51 3.34 -31.53
C ILE A 171 -6.18 3.84 -30.12
N CYS A 172 -6.71 5.02 -29.76
CA CYS A 172 -6.58 5.56 -28.41
C CYS A 172 -7.30 4.66 -27.39
N PRO A 173 -6.60 4.05 -26.41
CA PRO A 173 -7.24 3.13 -25.47
C PRO A 173 -8.27 3.81 -24.57
N ILE A 174 -8.13 5.12 -24.32
CA ILE A 174 -9.09 5.88 -23.52
C ILE A 174 -10.38 6.09 -24.31
N PHE A 175 -10.28 6.48 -25.59
CA PHE A 175 -11.43 6.61 -26.48
C PHE A 175 -12.10 5.26 -26.74
N ASP A 176 -11.31 4.20 -26.88
CA ASP A 176 -11.84 2.85 -27.04
C ASP A 176 -12.65 2.39 -25.83
N ALA A 177 -12.16 2.66 -24.63
CA ALA A 177 -12.83 2.32 -23.39
C ALA A 177 -14.04 3.22 -23.07
N LYS A 178 -13.94 4.54 -23.31
CA LYS A 178 -14.90 5.54 -22.79
C LYS A 178 -15.74 6.24 -23.85
N GLY A 179 -15.44 6.04 -25.14
CA GLY A 179 -16.09 6.75 -26.24
C GLY A 179 -15.72 8.24 -26.35
N ARG A 180 -14.84 8.75 -25.49
CA ARG A 180 -14.29 10.11 -25.55
C ARG A 180 -12.87 10.14 -25.01
N CYS A 181 -12.04 11.07 -25.48
CA CYS A 181 -10.69 11.26 -24.96
C CYS A 181 -10.59 12.60 -24.20
N PRO A 182 -10.26 12.60 -22.89
CA PRO A 182 -10.13 13.82 -22.10
C PRO A 182 -8.87 14.62 -22.41
N TYR A 183 -8.08 14.22 -23.42
CA TYR A 183 -6.91 14.95 -23.92
C TYR A 183 -7.14 15.58 -25.30
N GLY A 184 -8.26 15.28 -25.95
CA GLY A 184 -8.69 15.89 -27.22
C GLY A 184 -7.58 15.90 -28.28
N PHE A 185 -7.35 17.06 -28.91
CA PHE A 185 -6.33 17.20 -29.96
C PHE A 185 -4.88 17.01 -29.49
N LYS A 186 -4.62 17.02 -28.18
CA LYS A 186 -3.29 16.77 -27.61
C LYS A 186 -2.95 15.28 -27.52
N CYS A 187 -3.96 14.41 -27.64
CA CYS A 187 -3.79 12.96 -27.57
C CYS A 187 -2.77 12.48 -28.61
N ARG A 188 -1.86 11.62 -28.20
CA ARG A 188 -0.87 10.97 -29.07
C ARG A 188 -1.44 9.83 -29.91
N LEU A 189 -2.74 9.60 -29.85
CA LEU A 189 -3.51 8.67 -30.68
C LEU A 189 -4.73 9.38 -31.28
N VAL A 190 -4.62 10.70 -31.51
CA VAL A 190 -5.75 11.55 -31.91
C VAL A 190 -6.34 11.14 -33.26
N GLY A 191 -5.53 10.57 -34.17
CA GLY A 191 -6.00 10.04 -35.45
C GLY A 191 -7.16 9.04 -35.34
N SER A 192 -7.29 8.32 -34.22
CA SER A 192 -8.40 7.38 -33.99
C SER A 192 -9.73 8.03 -33.61
N HIS A 193 -9.71 9.29 -33.19
CA HIS A 193 -10.88 9.99 -32.70
C HIS A 193 -10.91 11.46 -33.15
N MET A 194 -10.36 11.74 -34.32
CA MET A 194 -10.59 13.00 -35.06
C MET A 194 -11.00 12.69 -36.48
N THR A 195 -11.77 13.57 -37.08
CA THR A 195 -12.11 13.51 -38.50
C THR A 195 -12.21 14.90 -39.10
N GLU A 196 -12.15 14.97 -40.43
CA GLU A 196 -12.52 16.16 -41.18
C GLU A 196 -13.99 16.03 -41.60
N ARG A 197 -14.80 17.01 -41.22
CA ARG A 197 -16.20 17.10 -41.63
C ARG A 197 -16.36 18.23 -42.65
N ASP A 198 -17.06 17.96 -43.74
CA ASP A 198 -17.47 19.00 -44.69
C ASP A 198 -18.53 19.91 -44.05
N THR A 199 -18.27 21.21 -44.05
CA THR A 199 -19.22 22.23 -43.60
C THR A 199 -20.10 22.70 -44.76
N ALA A 200 -21.25 23.32 -44.45
CA ALA A 200 -22.24 23.74 -45.45
C ALA A 200 -21.70 24.74 -46.49
N ASP A 201 -20.60 25.42 -46.17
CA ASP A 201 -19.86 26.35 -47.02
C ASP A 201 -18.70 25.67 -47.81
N GLY A 202 -18.61 24.34 -47.80
CA GLY A 202 -17.63 23.56 -48.57
C GLY A 202 -16.22 23.52 -47.97
N ARG A 203 -16.02 24.02 -46.75
CA ARG A 203 -14.73 23.91 -46.04
C ARG A 203 -14.65 22.59 -45.25
N LYS A 204 -13.43 22.15 -44.96
CA LYS A 204 -13.17 20.98 -44.13
C LYS A 204 -12.79 21.40 -42.72
N GLU A 205 -13.62 21.04 -41.75
CA GLU A 205 -13.43 21.36 -40.34
C GLU A 205 -12.89 20.14 -39.60
N LEU A 206 -11.79 20.30 -38.86
CA LEU A 206 -11.33 19.29 -37.92
C LEU A 206 -12.22 19.25 -36.68
N ILE A 207 -12.73 18.07 -36.36
CA ILE A 207 -13.55 17.80 -35.17
C ILE A 207 -13.05 16.55 -34.43
N LEU A 208 -13.31 16.51 -33.12
CA LEU A 208 -13.13 15.29 -32.32
C LEU A 208 -14.38 14.43 -32.38
N LEU A 209 -14.19 13.12 -32.46
CA LEU A 209 -15.25 12.14 -32.44
C LEU A 209 -15.63 11.81 -31.00
N GLU A 210 -16.92 11.55 -30.79
CA GLU A 210 -17.46 10.97 -29.57
C GLU A 210 -18.35 9.78 -29.94
N ASP A 211 -18.14 8.64 -29.28
CA ASP A 211 -18.93 7.42 -29.47
C ASP A 211 -19.93 7.28 -28.31
N GLU A 212 -21.19 7.59 -28.62
CA GLU A 212 -22.29 7.58 -27.64
C GLU A 212 -22.61 6.18 -27.11
N GLU A 213 -22.39 5.12 -27.88
CA GLU A 213 -22.62 3.76 -27.42
C GLU A 213 -21.53 3.32 -26.43
N ARG A 214 -20.27 3.66 -26.70
CA ARG A 214 -19.17 3.44 -25.75
C ARG A 214 -19.33 4.28 -24.50
N LYS A 215 -19.74 5.54 -24.60
CA LYS A 215 -20.05 6.39 -23.43
C LYS A 215 -21.17 5.80 -22.57
N LYS A 216 -22.24 5.30 -23.18
CA LYS A 216 -23.33 4.64 -22.44
C LYS A 216 -22.87 3.39 -21.71
N LYS A 217 -21.93 2.63 -22.29
CA LYS A 217 -21.33 1.44 -21.67
C LYS A 217 -20.34 1.78 -20.57
N ALA A 218 -19.56 2.85 -20.73
CA ALA A 218 -18.54 3.31 -19.80
C ALA A 218 -19.10 4.10 -18.60
N ARG A 219 -20.37 3.89 -18.24
CA ARG A 219 -20.99 4.58 -17.10
C ARG A 219 -20.26 4.22 -15.81
N PRO A 220 -20.13 5.17 -14.87
CA PRO A 220 -19.44 4.90 -13.63
C PRO A 220 -20.06 3.73 -12.85
N LEU A 221 -19.21 2.86 -12.30
CA LEU A 221 -19.57 1.69 -11.50
C LEU A 221 -20.10 2.06 -10.12
N VAL A 222 -19.77 3.26 -9.63
CA VAL A 222 -20.23 3.79 -8.33
C VAL A 222 -20.78 5.22 -8.51
N PRO A 223 -21.81 5.61 -7.75
CA PRO A 223 -22.56 6.85 -8.00
C PRO A 223 -21.76 8.14 -7.77
N TYR A 224 -20.65 8.08 -7.04
CA TYR A 224 -19.78 9.21 -6.71
C TYR A 224 -18.48 9.23 -7.52
N ALA A 225 -18.30 8.33 -8.49
CA ALA A 225 -17.19 8.39 -9.42
C ALA A 225 -17.43 9.48 -10.48
N SER A 226 -16.34 10.11 -10.92
CA SER A 226 -16.39 11.02 -12.06
C SER A 226 -16.74 10.26 -13.33
N GLU A 227 -17.11 11.01 -14.39
CA GLU A 227 -17.31 10.45 -15.73
C GLU A 227 -16.08 9.69 -16.28
N ASP A 228 -14.89 9.96 -15.72
CA ASP A 228 -13.66 9.29 -16.11
C ASP A 228 -13.35 8.06 -15.21
N GLY A 229 -14.29 7.61 -14.35
CA GLY A 229 -14.13 6.44 -13.49
C GLY A 229 -13.22 6.67 -12.28
N LEU A 230 -13.01 7.92 -11.87
CA LEU A 230 -12.14 8.28 -10.74
C LEU A 230 -12.96 8.68 -9.52
N VAL A 231 -12.53 8.24 -8.34
CA VAL A 231 -13.09 8.64 -7.04
C VAL A 231 -12.07 9.42 -6.21
N ASN A 232 -12.54 10.03 -5.11
CA ASN A 232 -11.69 10.78 -4.17
C ASN A 232 -10.93 11.96 -4.82
N ILE A 233 -11.54 12.58 -5.84
CA ILE A 233 -10.97 13.75 -6.51
C ILE A 233 -11.26 15.00 -5.68
N VAL A 234 -10.21 15.56 -5.08
CA VAL A 234 -10.28 16.87 -4.44
C VAL A 234 -10.09 17.98 -5.50
N SER A 235 -10.97 18.97 -5.50
CA SER A 235 -10.94 20.09 -6.45
C SER A 235 -9.69 20.97 -6.26
N ASN A 236 -9.30 21.73 -7.28
CA ASN A 236 -8.21 22.71 -7.13
C ASN A 236 -8.59 23.85 -6.19
N GLU A 237 -9.87 24.22 -6.14
CA GLU A 237 -10.40 25.26 -5.27
C GLU A 237 -10.29 24.84 -3.81
N ASP A 238 -10.66 23.60 -3.49
CA ASP A 238 -10.52 23.04 -2.14
C ASP A 238 -9.06 22.94 -1.73
N LYS A 239 -8.16 22.47 -2.61
CA LYS A 239 -6.72 22.44 -2.32
C LYS A 239 -6.16 23.83 -2.00
N ILE A 240 -6.57 24.85 -2.77
CA ILE A 240 -6.19 26.24 -2.51
C ILE A 240 -6.81 26.74 -1.20
N ALA A 241 -8.05 26.37 -0.91
CA ALA A 241 -8.74 26.73 0.31
C ALA A 241 -8.07 26.11 1.54
N VAL A 242 -7.65 24.84 1.48
CA VAL A 242 -6.82 24.17 2.50
C VAL A 242 -5.48 24.90 2.66
N ALA A 243 -4.76 25.16 1.57
CA ALA A 243 -3.46 25.85 1.61
C ALA A 243 -3.55 27.25 2.24
N ARG A 244 -4.67 27.95 2.00
CA ARG A 244 -4.97 29.27 2.57
C ARG A 244 -5.66 29.20 3.94
N ARG A 245 -5.79 28.01 4.53
CA ARG A 245 -6.46 27.75 5.82
C ARG A 245 -7.91 28.26 5.89
N LYS A 246 -8.58 28.33 4.74
CA LYS A 246 -10.01 28.66 4.62
C LYS A 246 -10.90 27.47 5.00
N ILE A 247 -10.43 26.24 4.73
CA ILE A 247 -11.07 25.04 5.24
C ILE A 247 -10.57 24.83 6.68
N THR A 248 -11.47 25.00 7.63
CA THR A 248 -11.20 24.82 9.06
C THR A 248 -11.34 23.35 9.48
N THR A 249 -10.73 23.01 10.61
CA THR A 249 -10.74 21.67 11.22
C THR A 249 -11.35 21.75 12.63
N PRO A 250 -12.64 22.12 12.75
CA PRO A 250 -13.25 22.43 14.04
C PRO A 250 -13.24 21.24 15.00
N ARG A 251 -13.39 20.00 14.51
CA ARG A 251 -13.37 18.81 15.38
C ARG A 251 -11.98 18.54 15.93
N SER A 252 -10.97 18.71 15.08
CA SER A 252 -9.56 18.63 15.49
C SER A 252 -9.24 19.72 16.49
N ASP A 253 -9.68 20.96 16.26
CA ASP A 253 -9.39 22.08 17.16
C ASP A 253 -10.03 21.86 18.54
N ALA A 254 -11.29 21.38 18.57
CA ALA A 254 -11.96 21.00 19.81
C ALA A 254 -11.25 19.84 20.52
N TYR A 255 -10.95 18.75 19.81
CA TYR A 255 -10.26 17.58 20.36
C TYR A 255 -8.87 17.92 20.89
N LEU A 256 -8.09 18.73 20.16
CA LEU A 256 -6.75 19.13 20.56
C LEU A 256 -6.76 20.03 21.80
N THR A 257 -7.76 20.91 21.90
CA THR A 257 -7.96 21.73 23.10
C THR A 257 -8.24 20.85 24.32
N TRP A 258 -9.08 19.84 24.16
CA TRP A 258 -9.32 18.85 25.21
C TRP A 258 -8.07 18.05 25.55
N LEU A 259 -7.35 17.54 24.54
CA LEU A 259 -6.14 16.73 24.73
C LEU A 259 -5.04 17.49 25.51
N ASP A 260 -4.86 18.79 25.24
CA ASP A 260 -3.92 19.65 25.95
C ASP A 260 -4.30 19.83 27.42
N LYS A 261 -5.57 20.13 27.70
CA LYS A 261 -6.09 20.26 29.07
C LYS A 261 -5.93 18.95 29.86
N THR A 262 -6.35 17.83 29.27
CA THR A 262 -6.29 16.51 29.88
C THR A 262 -4.85 16.04 30.09
N SER A 263 -3.94 16.31 29.15
CA SER A 263 -2.52 15.98 29.31
C SER A 263 -1.88 16.77 30.46
N LYS A 264 -2.17 18.07 30.59
CA LYS A 264 -1.68 18.91 31.70
C LYS A 264 -2.22 18.45 33.05
N ALA A 265 -3.48 18.05 33.12
CA ALA A 265 -4.06 17.51 34.35
C ALA A 265 -3.41 16.19 34.76
N LEU A 266 -3.19 15.28 33.79
CA LEU A 266 -2.50 14.01 34.03
C LEU A 266 -1.05 14.22 34.51
N GLU A 267 -0.31 15.13 33.88
CA GLU A 267 1.07 15.47 34.28
C GLU A 267 1.10 15.98 35.72
N LYS A 268 0.18 16.87 36.11
CA LYS A 268 0.08 17.33 37.51
C LYS A 268 -0.17 16.19 38.49
N ASN A 269 -1.09 15.27 38.17
CA ASN A 269 -1.42 14.14 39.03
C ASN A 269 -0.27 13.13 39.16
N LEU A 270 0.51 12.93 38.09
CA LEU A 270 1.68 12.05 38.10
C LEU A 270 2.88 12.67 38.83
N HIS A 271 3.12 13.97 38.64
CA HIS A 271 4.25 14.67 39.28
C HIS A 271 3.98 15.06 40.74
N GLY A 272 2.73 15.32 41.13
CA GLY A 272 2.36 15.60 42.52
C GLY A 272 2.61 14.42 43.46
N ARG A 273 2.46 13.18 42.98
CA ARG A 273 2.76 11.96 43.76
C ARG A 273 4.25 11.73 44.02
N HIS A 274 5.15 12.36 43.26
CA HIS A 274 6.60 12.13 43.41
C HIS A 274 7.23 13.05 44.47
N LEU A 275 6.46 14.01 45.04
CA LEU A 275 6.89 14.93 46.08
C LEU A 275 6.47 14.49 47.50
N GLU A 276 5.65 13.43 47.64
CA GLU A 276 5.11 12.98 48.94
C GLU A 276 5.98 11.97 49.70
N GLU A 277 7.20 11.63 49.22
CA GLU A 277 8.14 10.80 49.99
C GLU A 277 9.09 11.59 50.91
N GLY A 278 8.88 12.91 51.08
CA GLY A 278 9.74 13.71 51.95
C GLY A 278 9.09 14.96 52.52
N GLY A 279 8.52 14.81 53.71
CA GLY A 279 8.26 15.94 54.62
C GLY A 279 6.81 16.42 54.64
N ALA A 280 6.25 16.50 55.84
CA ALA A 280 4.93 17.02 56.13
C ALA A 280 4.80 18.50 55.75
N ASP A 281 3.83 18.81 54.89
CA ASP A 281 3.03 20.02 54.93
C ASP A 281 1.67 19.70 54.28
N GLU A 282 0.62 19.80 55.08
CA GLU A 282 -0.78 19.76 54.63
C GLU A 282 -1.07 21.03 53.80
N GLU A 283 -1.92 20.91 52.77
CA GLU A 283 -2.43 21.98 51.88
C GLU A 283 -1.62 22.36 50.62
N ALA A 284 -1.29 21.40 49.76
CA ALA A 284 -1.19 21.69 48.31
C ALA A 284 -1.30 20.44 47.42
N GLY A 285 -2.45 20.27 46.74
CA GLY A 285 -2.42 19.77 45.36
C GLY A 285 -2.95 18.36 45.04
N ALA A 286 -3.98 17.85 45.73
CA ALA A 286 -4.82 16.80 45.15
C ALA A 286 -5.97 17.46 44.36
N GLN A 287 -5.98 17.35 43.02
CA GLN A 287 -7.20 17.68 42.27
C GLN A 287 -8.31 16.74 42.73
N THR A 288 -9.41 17.29 43.23
CA THR A 288 -10.58 16.51 43.65
C THR A 288 -11.13 15.70 42.48
N LYS A 289 -11.71 14.52 42.76
CA LYS A 289 -12.43 13.68 41.79
C LYS A 289 -13.39 14.52 40.93
N ASP A 290 -13.99 15.54 41.54
CA ASP A 290 -14.87 16.54 40.93
C ASP A 290 -14.20 17.35 39.80
N GLN A 291 -12.92 17.72 39.89
CA GLN A 291 -12.23 18.46 38.82
C GLN A 291 -11.91 17.60 37.59
N VAL A 292 -11.64 16.31 37.81
CA VAL A 292 -11.46 15.31 36.73
C VAL A 292 -12.79 15.03 36.06
N GLU A 293 -13.86 14.90 36.85
CA GLU A 293 -15.23 14.75 36.36
C GLU A 293 -15.74 16.01 35.64
N GLU A 294 -15.42 17.22 36.11
CA GLU A 294 -15.72 18.50 35.43
C GLU A 294 -14.96 18.66 34.11
N THR A 295 -13.67 18.30 34.07
CA THR A 295 -12.89 18.34 32.83
C THR A 295 -13.41 17.33 31.80
N ARG A 296 -13.89 16.17 32.27
CA ARG A 296 -14.57 15.17 31.45
C ARG A 296 -15.96 15.64 31.01
N ALA A 297 -16.72 16.28 31.89
CA ALA A 297 -18.04 16.86 31.58
C ALA A 297 -17.95 18.05 30.60
N ALA A 298 -16.82 18.77 30.60
CA ALA A 298 -16.52 19.84 29.63
C ALA A 298 -16.11 19.31 28.25
N TYR A 299 -15.87 17.99 28.10
CA TYR A 299 -15.60 17.36 26.81
C TYR A 299 -16.91 17.03 26.12
N VAL A 300 -17.18 17.71 25.00
CA VAL A 300 -18.24 17.29 24.07
C VAL A 300 -17.73 16.04 23.36
N GLU A 301 -18.42 14.92 23.56
CA GLU A 301 -18.09 13.64 22.92
C GLU A 301 -17.97 13.82 21.39
N PRO A 302 -17.01 13.13 20.74
CA PRO A 302 -16.85 13.24 19.30
C PRO A 302 -18.11 12.75 18.59
N PRO A 303 -18.44 13.29 17.41
CA PRO A 303 -19.69 12.96 16.71
C PRO A 303 -19.78 11.49 16.26
N PHE A 304 -18.65 10.78 16.24
CA PHE A 304 -18.59 9.34 16.02
C PHE A 304 -17.55 8.73 16.96
N LEU A 305 -18.00 7.84 17.82
CA LEU A 305 -17.15 6.98 18.63
C LEU A 305 -16.61 5.82 17.77
N PRO A 306 -15.48 5.19 18.14
CA PRO A 306 -14.92 4.06 17.42
C PRO A 306 -15.95 2.97 17.04
N SER A 307 -16.90 2.67 17.92
CA SER A 307 -17.97 1.67 17.68
C SER A 307 -19.01 2.08 16.64
N GLU A 308 -19.17 3.38 16.37
CA GLU A 308 -20.21 3.96 15.50
C GLU A 308 -19.72 4.17 14.07
N LYS A 309 -18.47 3.82 13.78
CA LYS A 309 -17.87 3.98 12.45
C LYS A 309 -18.51 3.01 11.44
N ARG A 310 -17.98 2.96 10.23
CA ARG A 310 -18.34 1.93 9.24
C ARG A 310 -17.66 0.61 9.59
N ARG A 311 -18.38 -0.52 9.51
CA ARG A 311 -17.80 -1.85 9.82
C ARG A 311 -16.93 -2.29 8.65
N ILE A 312 -15.80 -2.93 8.96
CA ILE A 312 -14.87 -3.48 7.96
C ILE A 312 -14.66 -4.96 8.24
N TYR A 313 -14.30 -5.69 7.18
CA TYR A 313 -13.99 -7.10 7.26
C TYR A 313 -12.58 -7.39 6.71
N PHE A 314 -11.81 -8.18 7.45
CA PHE A 314 -10.61 -8.84 6.94
C PHE A 314 -10.73 -10.34 7.21
N GLY A 315 -10.54 -11.12 6.16
CA GLY A 315 -10.48 -12.58 6.18
C GLY A 315 -9.51 -13.15 5.14
N PRO A 316 -9.32 -14.47 5.12
CA PRO A 316 -8.40 -15.16 4.21
C PRO A 316 -8.65 -14.86 2.73
N GLU A 317 -9.89 -14.55 2.35
CA GLU A 317 -10.26 -14.18 0.98
C GLU A 317 -10.01 -12.71 0.64
N THR A 318 -9.47 -11.91 1.58
CA THR A 318 -9.25 -10.47 1.43
C THR A 318 -7.77 -10.07 1.38
N PRO A 319 -6.95 -10.64 0.47
CA PRO A 319 -5.54 -10.27 0.37
C PRO A 319 -5.39 -8.77 0.07
N ALA A 320 -4.45 -8.14 0.79
CA ALA A 320 -4.23 -6.70 0.72
C ALA A 320 -2.92 -6.37 -0.01
N LEU A 321 -2.93 -5.37 -0.89
CA LEU A 321 -1.73 -4.76 -1.44
C LEU A 321 -1.15 -3.76 -0.44
N ALA A 322 0.13 -3.89 -0.11
CA ALA A 322 0.81 -2.96 0.77
C ALA A 322 0.84 -1.52 0.20
N PRO A 323 0.91 -0.48 1.06
CA PRO A 323 1.24 0.86 0.62
C PRO A 323 2.71 0.89 0.17
N LEU A 324 2.92 1.23 -1.10
CA LEU A 324 4.23 1.16 -1.76
C LEU A 324 4.61 2.53 -2.31
N THR A 325 5.55 3.22 -1.68
CA THR A 325 6.04 4.50 -2.24
C THR A 325 6.63 4.31 -3.63
N THR A 326 6.29 5.19 -4.57
CA THR A 326 6.59 5.17 -6.01
C THR A 326 5.81 4.13 -6.82
N GLN A 327 5.60 2.92 -6.30
CA GLN A 327 5.00 1.81 -7.07
C GLN A 327 3.50 1.63 -6.83
N GLY A 328 2.98 2.03 -5.68
CA GLY A 328 1.56 1.96 -5.30
C GLY A 328 0.70 3.01 -5.99
N ASN A 329 1.07 3.41 -7.20
CA ASN A 329 0.33 4.35 -8.03
C ASN A 329 -0.97 3.70 -8.57
N LEU A 330 -1.94 4.54 -8.95
CA LEU A 330 -3.27 4.10 -9.36
C LEU A 330 -3.24 3.02 -10.48
N PRO A 331 -2.44 3.14 -11.56
CA PRO A 331 -2.35 2.10 -12.58
C PRO A 331 -1.93 0.74 -12.02
N PHE A 332 -0.93 0.71 -11.12
CA PHE A 332 -0.47 -0.51 -10.49
C PHE A 332 -1.53 -1.12 -9.57
N ARG A 333 -2.19 -0.31 -8.74
CA ARG A 333 -3.24 -0.80 -7.83
C ARG A 333 -4.42 -1.36 -8.62
N ARG A 334 -4.84 -0.70 -9.69
CA ARG A 334 -5.89 -1.18 -10.60
C ARG A 334 -5.50 -2.53 -11.23
N LEU A 335 -4.25 -2.68 -11.67
CA LEU A 335 -3.73 -3.94 -12.17
C LEU A 335 -3.85 -5.05 -11.10
N CYS A 336 -3.47 -4.77 -9.86
CA CYS A 336 -3.61 -5.73 -8.75
C CYS A 336 -5.08 -6.09 -8.47
N ILE A 337 -6.01 -5.14 -8.53
CA ILE A 337 -7.46 -5.41 -8.39
C ILE A 337 -7.94 -6.41 -9.46
N ASP A 338 -7.53 -6.22 -10.71
CA ASP A 338 -7.92 -7.12 -11.80
C ASP A 338 -7.40 -8.55 -11.61
N TYR A 339 -6.31 -8.70 -10.85
CA TYR A 339 -5.73 -9.99 -10.49
C TYR A 339 -6.25 -10.54 -9.16
N GLY A 340 -7.28 -9.94 -8.56
CA GLY A 340 -7.94 -10.50 -7.37
C GLY A 340 -7.53 -9.86 -6.05
N CYS A 341 -6.75 -8.78 -6.05
CA CYS A 341 -6.48 -8.01 -4.83
C CYS A 341 -7.79 -7.43 -4.28
N GLN A 342 -8.03 -7.59 -2.97
CA GLN A 342 -9.28 -7.17 -2.32
C GLN A 342 -9.14 -5.91 -1.47
N PHE A 343 -7.92 -5.42 -1.27
CA PHE A 343 -7.72 -4.18 -0.55
C PHE A 343 -6.43 -3.49 -0.98
N THR A 344 -6.49 -2.20 -1.29
CA THR A 344 -5.38 -1.38 -1.75
C THR A 344 -5.24 -0.14 -0.87
N TYR A 345 -4.01 0.36 -0.75
CA TYR A 345 -3.71 1.60 -0.06
C TYR A 345 -3.18 2.64 -1.03
N SER A 346 -3.41 3.93 -0.74
CA SER A 346 -2.59 5.00 -1.29
C SER A 346 -1.11 4.76 -0.99
N GLU A 347 -0.23 5.42 -1.75
CA GLU A 347 1.13 5.62 -1.28
C GLU A 347 1.13 6.38 0.06
N MET A 348 2.22 6.27 0.81
CA MET A 348 2.36 6.97 2.09
C MET A 348 2.28 8.48 1.88
N ALA A 349 1.20 9.09 2.37
CA ALA A 349 0.99 10.51 2.27
C ALA A 349 1.54 11.28 3.49
N MET A 350 2.30 12.34 3.28
CA MET A 350 2.78 13.22 4.34
C MET A 350 1.63 14.10 4.81
N GLY A 351 1.14 13.90 6.04
CA GLY A 351 -0.06 14.63 6.49
C GLY A 351 0.13 16.16 6.55
N MET A 352 1.37 16.65 6.63
CA MET A 352 1.66 18.09 6.65
C MET A 352 1.45 18.68 5.26
N SER A 353 1.85 17.94 4.22
CA SER A 353 1.61 18.29 2.83
C SER A 353 0.11 18.29 2.50
N LEU A 354 -0.68 17.37 3.09
CA LEU A 354 -2.14 17.40 2.99
C LEU A 354 -2.73 18.68 3.61
N ILE A 355 -2.32 19.02 4.84
CA ILE A 355 -2.74 20.25 5.56
C ILE A 355 -2.31 21.53 4.80
N GLN A 356 -1.19 21.47 4.07
CA GLN A 356 -0.71 22.57 3.23
C GLN A 356 -1.39 22.63 1.86
N GLY A 357 -2.32 21.72 1.53
CA GLY A 357 -3.01 21.70 0.25
C GLY A 357 -2.11 21.33 -0.94
N GLN A 358 -0.99 20.62 -0.71
CA GLN A 358 -0.06 20.26 -1.77
C GLN A 358 -0.71 19.33 -2.79
N LYS A 359 -0.71 19.75 -4.07
CA LYS A 359 -1.42 19.04 -5.15
C LYS A 359 -0.92 17.60 -5.37
N SER A 360 0.39 17.39 -5.25
CA SER A 360 1.01 16.06 -5.39
C SER A 360 0.53 15.10 -4.32
N GLU A 361 0.35 15.59 -3.09
CA GLU A 361 -0.09 14.78 -1.97
C GLU A 361 -1.55 14.35 -2.10
N TRP A 362 -2.41 15.30 -2.45
CA TRP A 362 -3.83 15.02 -2.69
C TRP A 362 -4.07 14.15 -3.92
N ALA A 363 -3.10 14.06 -4.85
CA ALA A 363 -3.18 13.14 -5.97
C ALA A 363 -3.07 11.67 -5.55
N LEU A 364 -2.41 11.38 -4.42
CA LEU A 364 -2.26 10.00 -3.89
C LEU A 364 -3.59 9.41 -3.43
N MET A 365 -4.57 10.25 -3.07
CA MET A 365 -5.89 9.83 -2.60
C MET A 365 -6.81 9.40 -3.75
N LYS A 366 -6.47 9.71 -5.01
CA LYS A 366 -7.26 9.28 -6.16
C LYS A 366 -7.24 7.77 -6.28
N ALA A 367 -8.40 7.20 -6.57
CA ALA A 367 -8.56 5.78 -6.87
C ALA A 367 -9.46 5.59 -8.09
N HIS A 368 -9.33 4.45 -8.74
CA HIS A 368 -10.26 4.02 -9.77
C HIS A 368 -11.54 3.48 -9.10
N GLU A 369 -12.69 3.62 -9.75
CA GLU A 369 -13.98 3.12 -9.27
C GLU A 369 -13.99 1.62 -8.93
N SER A 370 -13.15 0.81 -9.57
CA SER A 370 -12.97 -0.61 -9.21
C SER A 370 -12.42 -0.81 -7.80
N GLU A 371 -11.66 0.16 -7.27
CA GLU A 371 -11.17 0.18 -5.88
C GLU A 371 -12.24 0.70 -4.90
N ALA A 372 -13.37 1.23 -5.40
CA ALA A 372 -14.51 1.70 -4.61
C ALA A 372 -15.66 0.69 -4.55
N LEU A 373 -15.52 -0.47 -5.19
CA LEU A 373 -16.45 -1.58 -5.04
C LEU A 373 -16.17 -2.35 -3.73
N PRO A 374 -17.14 -3.08 -3.17
CA PRO A 374 -16.90 -3.97 -2.03
C PRO A 374 -15.90 -5.09 -2.30
N PRO A 375 -15.14 -5.57 -1.29
CA PRO A 375 -14.29 -6.77 -1.38
C PRO A 375 -15.11 -8.01 -1.73
N THR A 376 -14.53 -8.99 -2.39
CA THR A 376 -15.16 -10.30 -2.57
C THR A 376 -15.08 -11.07 -1.25
N ILE A 377 -16.21 -11.65 -0.82
CA ILE A 377 -16.30 -12.46 0.41
C ILE A 377 -16.75 -13.86 0.01
N SER A 378 -16.09 -14.88 0.57
CA SER A 378 -16.33 -16.29 0.24
C SER A 378 -17.39 -16.93 1.14
N SER A 379 -17.51 -16.46 2.38
CA SER A 379 -18.46 -16.97 3.37
C SER A 379 -19.56 -15.95 3.67
N THR A 380 -20.83 -16.37 3.58
CA THR A 380 -22.00 -15.56 3.99
C THR A 380 -22.32 -15.69 5.48
N ALA A 381 -21.46 -16.33 6.28
CA ALA A 381 -21.61 -16.34 7.73
C ALA A 381 -21.48 -14.91 8.27
N ASP A 382 -22.22 -14.58 9.33
CA ASP A 382 -22.07 -13.30 10.04
C ASP A 382 -20.69 -13.25 10.73
N VAL A 383 -19.63 -12.95 9.98
CA VAL A 383 -18.26 -12.90 10.52
C VAL A 383 -18.06 -11.64 11.36
N VAL A 384 -18.83 -10.60 11.10
CA VAL A 384 -18.89 -9.36 11.89
C VAL A 384 -20.36 -8.96 11.99
N GLN A 385 -20.91 -8.97 13.20
CA GLN A 385 -22.30 -8.60 13.44
C GLN A 385 -22.62 -7.22 12.83
N GLY A 386 -23.72 -7.08 12.10
CA GLY A 386 -24.13 -5.80 11.51
C GLY A 386 -23.22 -5.24 10.41
N TYR A 387 -22.31 -6.06 9.87
CA TYR A 387 -21.49 -5.68 8.72
C TYR A 387 -22.33 -5.55 7.46
N ASP A 388 -22.31 -4.35 6.88
CA ASP A 388 -22.96 -4.05 5.60
C ASP A 388 -21.93 -4.11 4.47
N HIS A 389 -21.86 -5.28 3.83
CA HIS A 389 -20.95 -5.54 2.72
C HIS A 389 -21.08 -4.52 1.59
N SER A 390 -22.30 -4.04 1.29
CA SER A 390 -22.55 -3.09 0.21
C SER A 390 -21.91 -1.72 0.43
N LYS A 391 -21.56 -1.40 1.69
CA LYS A 391 -20.90 -0.16 2.09
C LYS A 391 -19.39 -0.33 2.29
N ASP A 392 -18.84 -1.54 2.16
CA ASP A 392 -17.40 -1.72 2.21
C ASP A 392 -16.73 -1.34 0.88
N LEU A 393 -15.45 -1.00 0.94
CA LEU A 393 -14.67 -0.44 -0.16
C LEU A 393 -13.33 -1.18 -0.23
N LYS A 394 -12.57 -1.04 -1.33
CA LYS A 394 -11.21 -1.62 -1.43
C LYS A 394 -10.10 -0.60 -1.28
N PHE A 395 -10.36 0.71 -1.23
CA PHE A 395 -9.29 1.71 -1.20
C PHE A 395 -9.14 2.42 0.14
N GLY A 396 -7.97 2.32 0.79
CA GLY A 396 -7.62 3.06 2.00
C GLY A 396 -6.57 4.15 1.76
N ALA A 397 -6.52 5.16 2.62
CA ALA A 397 -5.45 6.17 2.62
C ALA A 397 -4.44 5.86 3.72
N GLN A 398 -3.14 5.83 3.43
CA GLN A 398 -2.09 5.77 4.44
C GLN A 398 -1.43 7.14 4.60
N ILE A 399 -1.33 7.64 5.83
CA ILE A 399 -0.63 8.88 6.16
C ILE A 399 0.58 8.66 7.08
N ALA A 400 1.55 9.57 7.01
CA ALA A 400 2.63 9.70 7.97
C ALA A 400 2.52 11.05 8.72
N ALA A 401 2.73 10.99 10.03
CA ALA A 401 2.73 12.14 10.92
C ALA A 401 3.66 11.88 12.12
N ASN A 402 4.16 12.95 12.74
CA ASN A 402 5.07 12.86 13.89
C ASN A 402 4.49 13.45 15.19
N LYS A 403 3.40 14.23 15.09
CA LYS A 403 2.75 14.96 16.19
C LYS A 403 1.23 14.73 16.18
N PRO A 404 0.57 14.69 17.36
CA PRO A 404 -0.89 14.57 17.48
C PRO A 404 -1.67 15.56 16.61
N TRP A 405 -1.42 16.86 16.75
CA TRP A 405 -2.18 17.88 16.02
C TRP A 405 -2.14 17.73 14.51
N HIS A 406 -1.01 17.28 13.96
CA HIS A 406 -0.84 17.08 12.53
C HIS A 406 -1.61 15.84 12.08
N ALA A 407 -1.44 14.69 12.76
CA ALA A 407 -2.19 13.47 12.41
C ALA A 407 -3.71 13.69 12.44
N ILE A 408 -4.19 14.37 13.48
CA ILE A 408 -5.61 14.63 13.74
C ILE A 408 -6.17 15.57 12.66
N LYS A 409 -5.53 16.72 12.40
CA LYS A 409 -5.99 17.66 11.36
C LYS A 409 -5.96 17.07 9.96
N ALA A 410 -4.92 16.31 9.61
CA ALA A 410 -4.85 15.62 8.33
C ALA A 410 -6.01 14.62 8.17
N THR A 411 -6.35 13.90 9.24
CA THR A 411 -7.46 12.93 9.26
C THR A 411 -8.81 13.60 9.09
N GLU A 412 -9.06 14.74 9.74
CA GLU A 412 -10.31 15.48 9.54
C GLU A 412 -10.46 15.99 8.11
N LEU A 413 -9.37 16.48 7.51
CA LEU A 413 -9.37 16.91 6.10
C LEU A 413 -9.64 15.73 5.16
N LEU A 414 -9.09 14.56 5.42
CA LEU A 414 -9.36 13.34 4.65
C LEU A 414 -10.81 12.90 4.77
N GLY A 415 -11.37 12.84 5.99
CA GLY A 415 -12.78 12.51 6.19
C GLY A 415 -13.70 13.44 5.40
N ARG A 416 -13.42 14.75 5.45
CA ARG A 416 -14.24 15.78 4.79
C ARG A 416 -14.11 15.81 3.27
N LEU A 417 -12.89 15.68 2.73
CA LEU A 417 -12.61 15.89 1.30
C LEU A 417 -12.56 14.58 0.50
N THR A 418 -12.44 13.44 1.17
CA THR A 418 -12.41 12.10 0.58
C THR A 418 -13.23 11.13 1.44
N PRO A 419 -14.58 11.30 1.51
CA PRO A 419 -15.42 10.52 2.42
C PRO A 419 -15.50 9.02 2.04
N ASN A 420 -15.17 8.67 0.79
CA ASN A 420 -15.22 7.31 0.27
C ASN A 420 -13.88 6.58 0.44
N LEU A 421 -13.22 6.77 1.59
CA LEU A 421 -12.06 5.96 1.97
C LEU A 421 -12.53 4.76 2.79
N ARG A 422 -11.94 3.59 2.49
CA ARG A 422 -12.16 2.38 3.26
C ARG A 422 -11.69 2.55 4.70
N VAL A 423 -10.46 3.05 4.86
CA VAL A 423 -9.81 3.30 6.14
C VAL A 423 -8.84 4.48 5.99
N ILE A 424 -8.47 5.10 7.11
CA ILE A 424 -7.28 5.96 7.22
C ILE A 424 -6.25 5.23 8.09
N ASP A 425 -5.10 4.91 7.51
CA ASP A 425 -4.02 4.17 8.16
C ASP A 425 -2.88 5.11 8.59
N LEU A 426 -2.37 4.92 9.81
CA LEU A 426 -1.18 5.62 10.29
C LEU A 426 0.07 4.77 10.06
N ASN A 427 0.98 5.26 9.22
CA ASN A 427 2.27 4.63 8.99
C ASN A 427 3.18 4.78 10.22
N CYS A 428 3.40 3.65 10.91
CA CYS A 428 4.34 3.51 12.02
C CYS A 428 5.48 2.52 11.67
N GLY A 429 5.68 2.23 10.38
CA GLY A 429 6.59 1.18 9.91
C GLY A 429 7.68 1.67 8.95
N CYS A 430 7.55 2.85 8.35
CA CYS A 430 8.50 3.35 7.36
C CYS A 430 9.91 3.47 7.97
N PRO A 431 10.93 2.81 7.39
CA PRO A 431 12.29 2.82 7.92
C PRO A 431 13.15 3.97 7.35
N ILE A 432 12.62 4.77 6.44
CA ILE A 432 13.36 5.86 5.76
C ILE A 432 13.93 6.82 6.80
N ASP A 433 15.24 7.06 6.73
CA ASP A 433 15.96 7.84 7.75
C ASP A 433 15.40 9.27 7.90
N GLN A 434 15.02 9.91 6.79
CA GLN A 434 14.43 11.25 6.82
C GLN A 434 13.13 11.25 7.65
N VAL A 435 12.21 10.33 7.34
CA VAL A 435 10.92 10.20 8.04
C VAL A 435 11.12 9.84 9.52
N PHE A 436 12.07 8.94 9.80
CA PHE A 436 12.40 8.53 11.16
C PHE A 436 12.98 9.68 11.99
N ARG A 437 13.92 10.46 11.45
CA ARG A 437 14.52 11.62 12.13
C ARG A 437 13.51 12.73 12.41
N GLU A 438 12.51 12.87 11.55
CA GLU A 438 11.38 13.78 11.78
C GLU A 438 10.43 13.27 12.88
N GLY A 439 10.63 12.06 13.42
CA GLY A 439 9.83 11.48 14.49
C GLY A 439 8.53 10.82 14.00
N ALA A 440 8.43 10.53 12.70
CA ALA A 440 7.33 9.81 12.05
C ALA A 440 7.75 8.39 11.64
N GLY A 441 6.82 7.62 11.06
CA GLY A 441 7.09 6.26 10.61
C GLY A 441 7.50 5.38 11.79
N SER A 442 8.54 4.56 11.59
CA SER A 442 9.04 3.64 12.63
C SER A 442 9.54 4.33 13.92
N ALA A 443 9.76 5.64 13.94
CA ALA A 443 10.10 6.35 15.18
C ALA A 443 8.95 6.32 16.20
N LEU A 444 7.70 6.18 15.74
CA LEU A 444 6.54 6.10 16.62
C LEU A 444 6.52 4.84 17.48
N LEU A 445 7.23 3.79 17.07
CA LEU A 445 7.33 2.53 17.83
C LEU A 445 8.05 2.72 19.17
N ASP A 446 8.95 3.70 19.28
CA ASP A 446 9.64 4.04 20.54
C ASP A 446 8.85 5.08 21.37
N HIS A 447 7.69 5.54 20.87
CA HIS A 447 6.84 6.54 21.52
C HIS A 447 5.37 6.08 21.64
N PRO A 448 5.11 4.97 22.36
CA PRO A 448 3.79 4.34 22.44
C PRO A 448 2.67 5.28 22.95
N SER A 449 2.96 6.10 23.96
CA SER A 449 1.99 7.09 24.49
C SER A 449 1.62 8.15 23.47
N LYS A 450 2.59 8.63 22.69
CA LYS A 450 2.35 9.59 21.60
C LYS A 450 1.52 8.98 20.48
N LEU A 451 1.84 7.74 20.09
CA LEU A 451 1.11 7.00 19.06
C LEU A 451 -0.35 6.77 19.47
N GLU A 452 -0.60 6.36 20.71
CA GLU A 452 -1.95 6.19 21.24
C GLU A 452 -2.77 7.49 21.20
N LYS A 453 -2.18 8.62 21.63
CA LYS A 453 -2.83 9.95 21.54
C LYS A 453 -3.16 10.33 20.09
N MET A 454 -2.27 10.01 19.15
CA MET A 454 -2.50 10.25 17.72
C MET A 454 -3.71 9.43 17.21
N LEU A 455 -3.69 8.11 17.42
CA LEU A 455 -4.74 7.21 16.92
C LEU A 455 -6.12 7.51 17.53
N ARG A 456 -6.17 7.79 18.83
CA ARG A 456 -7.42 8.20 19.50
C ARG A 456 -7.99 9.47 18.90
N GLY A 457 -7.16 10.48 18.69
CA GLY A 457 -7.60 11.74 18.09
C GLY A 457 -7.98 11.60 16.62
N MET A 458 -7.29 10.75 15.87
CA MET A 458 -7.67 10.41 14.49
C MET A 458 -9.07 9.80 14.47
N ASN A 459 -9.35 8.83 15.36
CA ASN A 459 -10.68 8.24 15.48
C ASN A 459 -11.76 9.28 15.85
N ALA A 460 -11.45 10.24 16.71
CA ALA A 460 -12.40 11.29 17.10
C ALA A 460 -12.84 12.21 15.94
N VAL A 461 -12.07 12.29 14.85
CA VAL A 461 -12.29 13.28 13.77
C VAL A 461 -12.47 12.67 12.37
N SER A 462 -12.36 11.34 12.24
CA SER A 462 -12.41 10.63 10.95
C SER A 462 -13.83 10.32 10.44
N GLU A 463 -14.87 10.86 11.09
CA GLU A 463 -16.27 10.56 10.76
C GLU A 463 -16.55 9.05 10.83
N THR A 464 -17.18 8.50 9.79
CA THR A 464 -17.51 7.09 9.66
C THR A 464 -16.31 6.24 9.22
N ILE A 465 -15.16 6.85 8.90
CA ILE A 465 -14.01 6.14 8.33
C ILE A 465 -13.17 5.52 9.46
N PRO A 466 -13.00 4.19 9.50
CA PRO A 466 -12.20 3.52 10.52
C PRO A 466 -10.71 3.86 10.44
N ILE A 467 -10.05 3.89 11.60
CA ILE A 467 -8.60 4.08 11.69
C ILE A 467 -7.88 2.74 11.82
N THR A 468 -6.79 2.60 11.07
CA THR A 468 -5.90 1.42 11.12
C THR A 468 -4.45 1.86 11.34
N VAL A 469 -3.57 0.93 11.68
CA VAL A 469 -2.16 1.24 11.90
C VAL A 469 -1.25 0.15 11.36
N LYS A 470 -0.18 0.57 10.67
CA LYS A 470 0.87 -0.33 10.17
C LYS A 470 2.17 -0.17 10.94
N ILE A 471 2.59 -1.21 11.64
CA ILE A 471 3.78 -1.26 12.51
C ILE A 471 4.87 -2.22 11.98
N ARG A 472 6.01 -2.25 12.68
CA ARG A 472 7.12 -3.19 12.53
C ARG A 472 7.35 -3.91 13.87
N THR A 473 8.19 -4.95 13.89
CA THR A 473 8.51 -5.68 15.13
C THR A 473 9.16 -4.79 16.19
N GLY A 474 9.88 -3.75 15.77
CA GLY A 474 10.47 -2.72 16.63
C GLY A 474 11.46 -1.84 15.86
N THR A 475 12.12 -0.91 16.54
CA THR A 475 13.14 -0.04 15.92
C THR A 475 14.51 -0.70 15.81
N ARG A 476 14.82 -1.67 16.68
CA ARG A 476 16.13 -2.32 16.80
C ARG A 476 16.03 -3.83 16.62
N ASP A 477 17.10 -4.42 16.14
CA ASP A 477 17.25 -5.88 16.09
C ASP A 477 17.31 -6.45 17.52
N ASN A 478 16.77 -7.66 17.70
CA ASN A 478 16.76 -8.39 18.98
C ASN A 478 16.10 -7.65 20.17
N SER A 479 15.36 -6.58 19.90
CA SER A 479 14.58 -5.84 20.90
C SER A 479 13.19 -5.54 20.35
N PRO A 480 12.42 -6.56 19.95
CA PRO A 480 11.07 -6.35 19.43
C PRO A 480 10.17 -5.80 20.55
N ASN A 481 9.28 -4.87 20.19
CA ASN A 481 8.35 -4.23 21.11
C ASN A 481 6.89 -4.25 20.62
N ALA A 482 6.61 -4.94 19.50
CA ALA A 482 5.28 -4.98 18.91
C ALA A 482 4.23 -5.62 19.84
N THR A 483 4.56 -6.69 20.57
CA THR A 483 3.61 -7.32 21.53
C THR A 483 3.09 -6.32 22.57
N LYS A 484 4.00 -5.61 23.25
CA LYS A 484 3.65 -4.56 24.21
C LYS A 484 2.88 -3.41 23.57
N LEU A 485 3.25 -3.05 22.34
CA LEU A 485 2.55 -2.00 21.60
C LEU A 485 1.13 -2.44 21.23
N ILE A 486 0.94 -3.67 20.78
CA ILE A 486 -0.35 -4.27 20.45
C ILE A 486 -1.27 -4.28 21.67
N GLU A 487 -0.80 -4.77 22.82
CA GLU A 487 -1.57 -4.72 24.07
C GLU A 487 -2.07 -3.31 24.37
N ARG A 488 -1.18 -2.32 24.25
CA ARG A 488 -1.52 -0.91 24.46
C ARG A 488 -2.53 -0.38 23.45
N LEU A 489 -2.45 -0.79 22.19
CA LEU A 489 -3.36 -0.32 21.13
C LEU A 489 -4.75 -0.96 21.22
N VAL A 490 -4.83 -2.19 21.75
CA VAL A 490 -6.08 -2.94 21.90
C VAL A 490 -6.77 -2.61 23.23
N LEU A 491 -6.03 -2.51 24.33
CA LEU A 491 -6.58 -2.32 25.68
C LEU A 491 -6.47 -0.87 26.20
N GLY A 492 -5.61 -0.05 25.59
CA GLY A 492 -5.24 1.26 26.10
C GLY A 492 -4.00 1.21 27.00
N GLY A 493 -3.25 2.31 27.03
CA GLY A 493 -2.10 2.47 27.92
C GLY A 493 -2.50 2.84 29.34
N HIS A 494 -1.53 2.76 30.26
CA HIS A 494 -1.70 3.14 31.67
C HIS A 494 -2.32 4.54 31.83
N GLU A 495 -1.86 5.50 31.02
CA GLU A 495 -2.39 6.86 31.00
C GLU A 495 -3.86 6.91 30.59
N SER A 496 -4.27 6.10 29.61
CA SER A 496 -5.67 6.04 29.18
C SER A 496 -6.57 5.35 30.21
N SER A 497 -6.04 4.36 30.93
CA SER A 497 -6.73 3.74 32.07
C SER A 497 -6.93 4.74 33.21
N MET A 498 -5.91 5.55 33.54
CA MET A 498 -6.01 6.61 34.55
C MET A 498 -7.03 7.68 34.17
N LEU A 499 -7.09 8.04 32.90
CA LEU A 499 -8.05 9.01 32.38
C LEU A 499 -9.44 8.43 32.14
N ASN A 500 -9.60 7.10 32.27
CA ASN A 500 -10.82 6.37 31.97
C ASN A 500 -11.39 6.71 30.56
N VAL A 501 -10.51 6.71 29.56
CA VAL A 501 -10.85 7.04 28.15
C VAL A 501 -10.82 5.82 27.22
N GLY A 502 -10.59 4.61 27.75
CA GLY A 502 -10.57 3.35 26.99
C GLY A 502 -9.37 3.22 26.03
N PRO A 503 -9.35 2.20 25.15
CA PRO A 503 -8.34 2.06 24.10
C PRO A 503 -8.47 3.11 23.00
N PRO A 504 -7.46 3.31 22.14
CA PRO A 504 -7.54 4.25 21.02
C PRO A 504 -8.55 3.85 19.94
N GLY A 505 -9.05 2.60 19.93
CA GLY A 505 -10.13 2.14 19.05
C GLY A 505 -9.70 1.85 17.60
N VAL A 506 -8.50 1.29 17.38
CA VAL A 506 -8.04 0.94 16.03
C VAL A 506 -8.79 -0.29 15.49
N ALA A 507 -9.26 -0.22 14.25
CA ALA A 507 -10.03 -1.31 13.63
C ALA A 507 -9.15 -2.46 13.13
N ALA A 508 -7.89 -2.19 12.77
CA ALA A 508 -6.94 -3.20 12.35
C ALA A 508 -5.49 -2.79 12.64
N ILE A 509 -4.64 -3.77 12.91
CA ILE A 509 -3.20 -3.63 13.07
C ILE A 509 -2.52 -4.49 11.99
N THR A 510 -1.63 -3.88 11.20
CA THR A 510 -0.75 -4.62 10.29
C THR A 510 0.67 -4.68 10.85
N LEU A 511 1.24 -5.88 10.99
CA LEU A 511 2.62 -6.06 11.45
C LEU A 511 3.53 -6.50 10.29
N HIS A 512 4.53 -5.68 9.97
CA HIS A 512 5.65 -6.13 9.16
C HIS A 512 6.64 -6.91 10.04
N GLY A 513 6.94 -8.16 9.68
CA GLY A 513 7.81 -9.09 10.42
C GLY A 513 9.30 -8.71 10.43
N ARG A 514 9.64 -7.43 10.29
CA ARG A 514 11.01 -6.94 10.39
C ARG A 514 11.10 -5.75 11.33
N SER A 515 12.25 -5.60 11.97
CA SER A 515 12.64 -4.38 12.68
C SER A 515 12.89 -3.26 11.66
N ARG A 516 12.93 -2.01 12.13
CA ARG A 516 13.41 -0.89 11.31
C ARG A 516 14.85 -1.12 10.83
N GLN A 517 15.75 -1.52 11.73
CA GLN A 517 17.19 -1.73 11.45
C GLN A 517 17.41 -2.79 10.37
N GLN A 518 16.65 -3.89 10.40
CA GLN A 518 16.67 -4.92 9.38
C GLN A 518 16.33 -4.38 7.98
N ARG A 519 15.50 -3.33 7.88
CA ARG A 519 14.97 -2.82 6.61
C ARG A 519 14.41 -3.94 5.74
N TYR A 520 15.22 -4.45 4.80
CA TYR A 520 14.95 -5.55 3.89
C TYR A 520 16.08 -6.61 3.82
N THR A 521 17.11 -6.53 4.67
CA THR A 521 18.34 -7.37 4.60
C THR A 521 18.17 -8.77 5.18
N LYS A 522 17.16 -9.00 6.01
CA LYS A 522 16.82 -10.31 6.60
C LYS A 522 15.44 -10.76 6.13
N SER A 523 15.09 -12.04 6.31
CA SER A 523 13.72 -12.51 6.09
C SER A 523 12.74 -11.91 7.11
N ALA A 524 11.46 -11.85 6.75
CA ALA A 524 10.41 -11.54 7.72
C ALA A 524 10.25 -12.68 8.75
N ASP A 525 10.11 -12.31 10.02
CA ASP A 525 9.89 -13.21 11.14
C ASP A 525 8.40 -13.50 11.31
N TRP A 526 7.93 -14.55 10.65
CA TRP A 526 6.54 -15.01 10.73
C TRP A 526 6.20 -15.74 12.02
N SER A 527 7.19 -16.30 12.72
CA SER A 527 7.00 -16.86 14.06
C SER A 527 6.61 -15.76 15.05
N TYR A 528 7.29 -14.60 15.01
CA TYR A 528 6.91 -13.45 15.84
C TYR A 528 5.58 -12.82 15.43
N ILE A 529 5.21 -12.86 14.14
CA ILE A 529 3.86 -12.48 13.69
C ILE A 529 2.83 -13.43 14.30
N ALA A 530 3.08 -14.74 14.32
CA ALA A 530 2.17 -15.73 14.91
C ALA A 530 1.96 -15.51 16.41
N GLU A 531 3.03 -15.19 17.16
CA GLU A 531 2.93 -14.80 18.57
C GLU A 531 2.01 -13.58 18.75
N CYS A 532 2.15 -12.58 17.88
CA CYS A 532 1.32 -11.37 17.91
C CYS A 532 -0.14 -11.65 17.51
N ALA A 533 -0.38 -12.56 16.57
CA ALA A 533 -1.72 -12.99 16.16
C ALA A 533 -2.44 -13.70 17.30
N ALA A 534 -1.76 -14.66 17.95
CA ALA A 534 -2.29 -15.36 19.12
C ALA A 534 -2.59 -14.40 20.29
N LEU A 535 -1.78 -13.36 20.47
CA LEU A 535 -2.04 -12.30 21.42
C LEU A 535 -3.32 -11.54 21.08
N ILE A 536 -3.48 -11.05 19.85
CA ILE A 536 -4.68 -10.28 19.46
C ILE A 536 -5.94 -11.13 19.56
N LYS A 537 -5.88 -12.39 19.12
CA LYS A 537 -7.00 -13.33 19.28
C LYS A 537 -7.44 -13.44 20.75
N ARG A 538 -6.50 -13.66 21.66
CA ARG A 538 -6.76 -13.71 23.11
C ARG A 538 -7.30 -12.39 23.66
N LEU A 539 -6.84 -11.25 23.15
CA LEU A 539 -7.32 -9.93 23.60
C LEU A 539 -8.76 -9.68 23.12
N ASN A 540 -9.11 -10.09 21.90
CA ASN A 540 -10.47 -10.05 21.40
C ASN A 540 -11.38 -10.98 22.26
N GLU A 541 -10.99 -12.25 22.46
CA GLU A 541 -11.76 -13.20 23.29
C GLU A 541 -11.95 -12.72 24.74
N LYS A 542 -10.90 -12.16 25.37
CA LYS A 542 -11.02 -11.56 26.72
C LYS A 542 -11.94 -10.35 26.76
N THR A 543 -12.06 -9.61 25.66
CA THR A 543 -13.01 -8.51 25.58
C THR A 543 -14.44 -9.05 25.54
N ASP A 544 -14.64 -10.23 24.95
CA ASP A 544 -15.93 -10.93 24.88
C ASP A 544 -16.30 -11.61 26.22
N ASP A 545 -15.33 -12.20 26.94
CA ASP A 545 -15.54 -12.93 28.20
C ASP A 545 -15.63 -12.04 29.46
N VAL A 546 -15.11 -10.81 29.41
CA VAL A 546 -15.13 -9.86 30.56
C VAL A 546 -16.42 -9.05 30.51
N THR A 547 -17.55 -9.72 30.72
CA THR A 547 -18.88 -9.09 30.97
C THR A 547 -19.24 -9.07 32.46
N ASP A 548 -18.33 -9.45 33.37
CA ASP A 548 -18.67 -9.61 34.80
C ASP A 548 -17.53 -9.39 35.81
N THR A 549 -16.61 -8.43 35.64
CA THR A 549 -15.86 -7.84 36.80
C THR A 549 -15.23 -6.45 36.57
N VAL A 550 -15.70 -5.50 37.39
CA VAL A 550 -15.09 -4.26 37.97
C VAL A 550 -14.45 -3.18 37.08
N ARG A 551 -13.94 -3.44 35.87
CA ARG A 551 -13.48 -2.36 34.95
C ARG A 551 -13.68 -2.71 33.47
N GLU A 552 -14.92 -2.61 33.02
CA GLU A 552 -15.30 -2.77 31.62
C GLU A 552 -14.74 -1.62 30.77
N PRO A 553 -14.02 -1.89 29.66
CA PRO A 553 -13.82 -0.88 28.63
C PRO A 553 -15.18 -0.50 28.04
N ASP A 554 -15.51 0.79 28.03
CA ASP A 554 -16.74 1.31 27.43
C ASP A 554 -16.86 0.80 25.98
N GLU A 555 -17.88 0.00 25.66
CA GLU A 555 -18.11 -0.61 24.34
C GLU A 555 -18.01 0.43 23.22
N ARG A 556 -18.36 1.69 23.50
CA ARG A 556 -18.30 2.78 22.53
C ARG A 556 -16.88 3.09 22.06
N THR A 557 -15.88 2.80 22.89
CA THR A 557 -14.46 3.06 22.62
C THR A 557 -13.75 1.91 21.90
N LEU A 558 -14.39 0.74 21.82
CA LEU A 558 -13.88 -0.42 21.11
C LEU A 558 -13.96 -0.22 19.59
N PRO A 559 -13.10 -0.88 18.80
CA PRO A 559 -13.25 -0.88 17.35
C PRO A 559 -14.65 -1.35 16.94
N ASN A 560 -15.12 -0.81 15.84
CA ASN A 560 -16.42 -1.18 15.31
C ASN A 560 -16.50 -2.67 14.95
N GLY A 561 -17.41 -3.39 15.61
CA GLY A 561 -17.49 -4.85 15.55
C GLY A 561 -16.84 -5.56 16.73
N GLY A 562 -16.33 -4.85 17.74
CA GLY A 562 -15.70 -5.40 18.95
C GLY A 562 -14.33 -6.04 18.72
N LYS A 563 -14.00 -6.35 17.45
CA LYS A 563 -12.80 -7.07 17.02
C LYS A 563 -11.76 -6.14 16.42
N VAL A 564 -10.51 -6.24 16.89
CA VAL A 564 -9.35 -5.71 16.17
C VAL A 564 -8.86 -6.77 15.18
N PHE A 565 -8.85 -6.46 13.89
CA PHE A 565 -8.27 -7.34 12.87
C PHE A 565 -6.74 -7.27 12.85
N PHE A 566 -6.10 -8.38 12.50
CA PHE A 566 -4.65 -8.48 12.42
C PHE A 566 -4.16 -8.96 11.06
N LEU A 567 -3.32 -8.14 10.42
CA LEU A 567 -2.71 -8.46 9.13
C LEU A 567 -1.22 -8.75 9.27
N GLY A 568 -0.80 -9.91 8.76
CA GLY A 568 0.61 -10.25 8.60
C GLY A 568 1.21 -9.60 7.35
N ASN A 569 2.46 -9.15 7.42
CA ASN A 569 3.16 -8.57 6.29
C ASN A 569 4.63 -8.97 6.24
N GLY A 570 5.10 -9.32 5.05
CA GLY A 570 6.52 -9.55 4.75
C GLY A 570 6.73 -10.83 3.96
N ASP A 571 7.49 -10.77 2.88
CA ASP A 571 8.02 -11.92 2.13
C ASP A 571 7.02 -12.96 1.59
N CYS A 572 5.72 -12.68 1.62
CA CYS A 572 4.71 -13.43 0.87
C CYS A 572 4.93 -13.27 -0.65
N TYR A 573 5.22 -14.37 -1.35
CA TYR A 573 5.56 -14.39 -2.78
C TYR A 573 4.66 -15.32 -3.63
N SER A 574 3.93 -16.21 -2.97
CA SER A 574 3.07 -17.20 -3.62
C SER A 574 1.79 -17.46 -2.81
N HIS A 575 0.83 -18.17 -3.42
CA HIS A 575 -0.35 -18.67 -2.70
C HIS A 575 0.06 -19.57 -1.53
N HIS A 576 1.08 -20.43 -1.69
CA HIS A 576 1.56 -21.28 -0.62
C HIS A 576 2.05 -20.48 0.59
N ASP A 577 2.80 -19.39 0.38
CA ASP A 577 3.21 -18.51 1.48
C ASP A 577 1.98 -17.87 2.13
N TYR A 578 1.01 -17.42 1.33
CA TYR A 578 -0.23 -16.82 1.84
C TYR A 578 -1.00 -17.82 2.72
N ASP A 579 -1.25 -19.02 2.21
CA ASP A 579 -1.99 -20.08 2.88
C ASP A 579 -1.27 -20.54 4.15
N ASP A 580 0.05 -20.69 4.12
CA ASP A 580 0.87 -20.97 5.31
C ASP A 580 0.70 -19.87 6.37
N HIS A 581 0.75 -18.60 5.97
CA HIS A 581 0.63 -17.49 6.91
C HIS A 581 -0.79 -17.37 7.50
N ILE A 582 -1.84 -17.69 6.74
CA ILE A 582 -3.20 -17.78 7.28
C ILE A 582 -3.31 -18.95 8.27
N ASN A 583 -2.91 -20.15 7.86
CA ASN A 583 -3.17 -21.38 8.61
C ASN A 583 -2.25 -21.55 9.83
N ASN A 584 -0.96 -21.21 9.68
CA ASN A 584 0.06 -21.46 10.70
C ASN A 584 0.40 -20.21 11.51
N ALA A 585 0.41 -19.02 10.90
CA ALA A 585 0.61 -17.77 11.67
C ALA A 585 -0.69 -17.20 12.25
N GLY A 586 -1.87 -17.65 11.79
CA GLY A 586 -3.15 -17.31 12.40
C GLY A 586 -3.57 -15.85 12.24
N VAL A 587 -3.06 -15.16 11.20
CA VAL A 587 -3.48 -13.78 10.87
C VAL A 587 -4.83 -13.78 10.16
N ASP A 588 -5.62 -12.70 10.28
CA ASP A 588 -6.92 -12.60 9.60
C ASP A 588 -6.76 -12.46 8.08
N ALA A 589 -5.73 -11.73 7.64
CA ALA A 589 -5.37 -11.60 6.22
C ALA A 589 -3.87 -11.31 6.06
N VAL A 590 -3.31 -11.54 4.88
CA VAL A 590 -1.93 -11.17 4.56
C VAL A 590 -1.90 -9.95 3.66
N MET A 591 -1.03 -9.00 4.02
CA MET A 591 -0.66 -7.88 3.18
C MET A 591 0.58 -8.21 2.36
N VAL A 592 0.44 -8.20 1.04
CA VAL A 592 1.49 -8.52 0.06
C VAL A 592 2.17 -7.24 -0.42
N GLY A 593 3.51 -7.20 -0.33
CA GLY A 593 4.33 -6.06 -0.75
C GLY A 593 5.12 -6.34 -2.03
N ARG A 594 6.44 -6.58 -1.88
CA ARG A 594 7.34 -6.86 -3.01
C ARG A 594 6.89 -8.04 -3.88
N GLY A 595 6.23 -9.05 -3.31
CA GLY A 595 5.68 -10.16 -4.07
C GLY A 595 4.69 -9.70 -5.15
N ALA A 596 3.82 -8.74 -4.84
CA ALA A 596 2.89 -8.16 -5.81
C ALA A 596 3.61 -7.31 -6.88
N ILE A 597 4.67 -6.57 -6.52
CA ILE A 597 5.43 -5.76 -7.48
C ILE A 597 6.17 -6.66 -8.49
N ILE A 598 6.77 -7.75 -8.00
CA ILE A 598 7.46 -8.72 -8.85
C ILE A 598 6.44 -9.50 -9.69
N LYS A 599 5.30 -9.85 -9.09
CA LYS A 599 4.30 -10.75 -9.66
C LYS A 599 2.87 -10.32 -9.27
N PRO A 600 2.23 -9.39 -10.02
CA PRO A 600 0.90 -8.88 -9.63
C PRO A 600 -0.19 -9.97 -9.59
N TRP A 601 -0.04 -11.03 -10.38
CA TRP A 601 -0.96 -12.18 -10.36
C TRP A 601 -0.77 -13.10 -9.15
N VAL A 602 0.06 -12.75 -8.18
CA VAL A 602 0.09 -13.44 -6.88
C VAL A 602 -1.29 -13.46 -6.22
N PHE A 603 -2.10 -12.43 -6.42
CA PHE A 603 -3.48 -12.40 -5.94
C PHE A 603 -4.38 -13.42 -6.65
N GLU A 604 -4.12 -13.69 -7.93
CA GLU A 604 -4.86 -14.67 -8.72
C GLU A 604 -4.46 -16.08 -8.30
N GLU A 605 -3.17 -16.31 -8.01
CA GLU A 605 -2.68 -17.55 -7.42
C GLU A 605 -3.33 -17.81 -6.05
N ILE A 606 -3.42 -16.79 -5.19
CA ILE A 606 -4.07 -16.89 -3.87
C ILE A 606 -5.53 -17.30 -4.04
N GLN A 607 -6.27 -16.65 -4.94
CA GLN A 607 -7.66 -16.99 -5.20
C GLN A 607 -7.82 -18.40 -5.79
N ALA A 608 -6.89 -18.82 -6.65
CA ALA A 608 -6.93 -20.12 -7.30
C ALA A 608 -6.39 -21.26 -6.41
N GLY A 609 -5.70 -20.95 -5.31
CA GLY A 609 -5.04 -21.94 -4.45
C GLY A 609 -3.93 -22.73 -5.16
N GLN A 610 -3.34 -22.19 -6.23
CA GLN A 610 -2.32 -22.88 -7.03
C GLN A 610 -1.32 -21.91 -7.68
N TYR A 611 -0.14 -22.43 -8.00
CA TYR A 611 0.87 -21.72 -8.79
C TYR A 611 0.38 -21.47 -10.22
N LEU A 612 0.61 -20.25 -10.72
CA LEU A 612 0.27 -19.85 -12.09
C LEU A 612 1.54 -19.43 -12.84
N ASP A 613 1.99 -20.28 -13.76
CA ASP A 613 3.12 -20.00 -14.65
C ASP A 613 2.66 -19.26 -15.90
N LYS A 614 2.40 -17.94 -15.76
CA LYS A 614 1.97 -17.10 -16.88
C LYS A 614 3.04 -17.06 -17.97
N SER A 615 2.62 -17.34 -19.20
CA SER A 615 3.47 -17.28 -20.38
C SER A 615 4.06 -15.88 -20.59
N ALA A 616 5.13 -15.79 -21.39
CA ALA A 616 5.73 -14.50 -21.73
C ALA A 616 4.73 -13.52 -22.39
N THR A 617 3.80 -14.04 -23.20
CA THR A 617 2.76 -13.25 -23.85
C THR A 617 1.75 -12.71 -22.85
N GLU A 618 1.30 -13.52 -21.89
CA GLU A 618 0.39 -13.05 -20.83
C GLU A 618 1.06 -11.99 -19.94
N ARG A 619 2.35 -12.20 -19.61
CA ARG A 619 3.14 -11.22 -18.85
C ARG A 619 3.35 -9.93 -19.64
N LEU A 620 3.55 -10.00 -20.95
CA LEU A 620 3.62 -8.81 -21.80
C LEU A 620 2.26 -8.10 -21.90
N ALA A 621 1.15 -8.84 -21.99
CA ALA A 621 -0.21 -8.27 -21.98
C ALA A 621 -0.53 -7.53 -20.67
N MET A 622 0.03 -7.96 -19.54
CA MET A 622 -0.04 -7.19 -18.29
C MET A 622 0.66 -5.85 -18.38
N VAL A 623 1.82 -5.83 -19.01
CA VAL A 623 2.62 -4.63 -19.23
C VAL A 623 1.86 -3.67 -20.17
N GLU A 624 1.18 -4.20 -21.20
CA GLU A 624 0.23 -3.44 -22.03
C GLU A 624 -0.91 -2.83 -21.19
N LYS A 625 -1.50 -3.62 -20.30
CA LYS A 625 -2.62 -3.19 -19.44
C LYS A 625 -2.19 -2.06 -18.50
N TYR A 626 -1.01 -2.15 -17.92
CA TYR A 626 -0.40 -1.06 -17.16
C TYR A 626 -0.25 0.21 -18.00
N ALA A 627 0.25 0.09 -19.23
CA ALA A 627 0.39 1.24 -20.13
C ALA A 627 -0.97 1.90 -20.40
N LYS A 628 -2.03 1.13 -20.70
CA LYS A 628 -3.39 1.66 -20.89
C LYS A 628 -3.89 2.39 -19.65
N TYR A 629 -3.69 1.83 -18.46
CA TYR A 629 -4.09 2.47 -17.20
C TYR A 629 -3.27 3.71 -16.85
N GLY A 630 -1.98 3.73 -17.20
CA GLY A 630 -1.13 4.90 -17.08
C GLY A 630 -1.58 6.04 -17.98
N LEU A 631 -1.90 5.76 -19.25
CA LEU A 631 -2.46 6.75 -20.18
C LEU A 631 -3.80 7.29 -19.69
N ASP A 632 -4.65 6.44 -19.13
CA ASP A 632 -5.93 6.87 -18.54
C ASP A 632 -5.75 7.75 -17.28
N THR A 633 -4.69 7.50 -16.50
CA THR A 633 -4.44 8.20 -15.23
C THR A 633 -3.68 9.51 -15.38
N TRP A 634 -2.60 9.50 -16.16
CA TRP A 634 -1.66 10.60 -16.29
C TRP A 634 -1.81 11.34 -17.62
N GLY A 635 -2.17 10.60 -18.66
CA GLY A 635 -2.66 11.16 -19.91
C GLY A 635 -2.17 10.47 -21.17
N SER A 636 -2.94 10.66 -22.23
CA SER A 636 -2.57 10.24 -23.57
C SER A 636 -1.83 11.32 -24.36
N ASP A 637 -1.59 12.50 -23.78
CA ASP A 637 -0.69 13.51 -24.34
C ASP A 637 0.78 13.16 -24.08
N GLU A 638 1.72 13.92 -24.67
CA GLU A 638 3.16 13.60 -24.56
C GLU A 638 3.66 13.58 -23.11
N HIS A 639 3.11 14.47 -22.27
CA HIS A 639 3.44 14.49 -20.84
C HIS A 639 2.95 13.23 -20.12
N GLY A 640 1.71 12.82 -20.37
CA GLY A 640 1.13 11.61 -19.79
C GLY A 640 1.81 10.33 -20.28
N VAL A 641 2.19 10.25 -21.56
CA VAL A 641 3.00 9.15 -22.12
C VAL A 641 4.35 9.07 -21.41
N GLY A 642 5.06 10.19 -21.26
CA GLY A 642 6.34 10.24 -20.55
C GLY A 642 6.23 9.84 -19.07
N THR A 643 5.18 10.29 -18.39
CA THR A 643 4.89 9.94 -16.99
C THR A 643 4.59 8.45 -16.85
N THR A 644 3.79 7.89 -17.77
CA THR A 644 3.48 6.46 -17.82
C THR A 644 4.74 5.64 -18.01
N ARG A 645 5.60 6.00 -18.98
CA ARG A 645 6.88 5.34 -19.23
C ARG A 645 7.76 5.31 -17.98
N ARG A 646 7.88 6.44 -17.29
CA ARG A 646 8.69 6.54 -16.07
C ARG A 646 8.26 5.55 -14.99
N PHE A 647 6.98 5.55 -14.62
CA PHE A 647 6.50 4.67 -13.54
C PHE A 647 6.43 3.20 -13.98
N MET A 648 6.19 2.94 -15.25
CA MET A 648 6.27 1.61 -15.84
C MET A 648 7.71 1.05 -15.76
N LEU A 649 8.73 1.86 -16.04
CA LEU A 649 10.14 1.46 -15.89
C LEU A 649 10.53 1.23 -14.44
N GLU A 650 10.05 2.07 -13.52
CA GLU A 650 10.22 1.82 -12.09
C GLU A 650 9.61 0.47 -11.73
N TRP A 651 8.42 0.10 -12.24
CA TRP A 651 7.81 -1.21 -12.00
C TRP A 651 8.59 -2.38 -12.64
N LEU A 652 9.02 -2.22 -13.90
CA LEU A 652 9.83 -3.24 -14.61
C LEU A 652 11.15 -3.54 -13.90
N SER A 653 11.70 -2.57 -13.17
CA SER A 653 12.87 -2.77 -12.31
C SER A 653 12.66 -3.71 -11.12
N PHE A 654 11.44 -4.22 -10.92
CA PHE A 654 11.13 -5.28 -9.96
C PHE A 654 10.64 -6.56 -10.65
N THR A 655 9.81 -6.45 -11.69
CA THR A 655 9.23 -7.63 -12.36
C THR A 655 10.28 -8.51 -13.03
N TYR A 656 11.41 -7.96 -13.45
CA TYR A 656 12.51 -8.74 -14.03
C TYR A 656 13.06 -9.81 -13.06
N ARG A 657 12.83 -9.64 -11.74
CA ARG A 657 13.21 -10.62 -10.72
C ARG A 657 12.32 -11.87 -10.70
N TYR A 658 11.18 -11.85 -11.41
CA TYR A 658 10.33 -13.02 -11.52
C TYR A 658 11.02 -14.10 -12.36
N VAL A 659 11.22 -15.26 -11.76
CA VAL A 659 11.63 -16.47 -12.45
C VAL A 659 10.37 -17.28 -12.76
N PRO A 660 10.10 -17.62 -14.03
CA PRO A 660 8.98 -18.49 -14.40
C PRO A 660 9.03 -19.83 -13.67
N ILE A 661 7.88 -20.27 -13.17
CA ILE A 661 7.79 -21.46 -12.30
C ILE A 661 8.23 -22.72 -13.06
N GLY A 662 7.91 -22.82 -14.37
CA GLY A 662 8.35 -23.93 -15.21
C GLY A 662 9.87 -24.07 -15.39
N LEU A 663 10.65 -23.03 -15.05
CA LEU A 663 12.11 -23.04 -15.09
C LEU A 663 12.74 -23.49 -13.77
N LEU A 664 11.97 -23.57 -12.69
CA LEU A 664 12.47 -23.96 -11.38
C LEU A 664 12.61 -25.49 -11.28
N GLU A 665 13.68 -25.98 -10.64
CA GLU A 665 13.88 -27.41 -10.38
C GLU A 665 12.90 -27.93 -9.32
N TYR A 666 12.57 -27.10 -8.33
CA TYR A 666 11.63 -27.43 -7.27
C TYR A 666 10.90 -26.18 -6.76
N LEU A 667 9.76 -26.42 -6.13
CA LEU A 667 8.89 -25.42 -5.47
C LEU A 667 8.94 -25.63 -3.95
N PRO A 668 8.58 -24.63 -3.13
CA PRO A 668 8.09 -23.28 -3.48
C PRO A 668 9.22 -22.33 -3.94
N PRO A 669 8.91 -21.32 -4.79
CA PRO A 669 9.83 -20.24 -5.06
C PRO A 669 10.01 -19.36 -3.81
N HIS A 670 11.13 -18.66 -3.71
CA HIS A 670 11.40 -17.79 -2.57
C HIS A 670 11.90 -16.43 -3.02
N ILE A 671 11.33 -15.37 -2.43
CA ILE A 671 11.54 -13.99 -2.86
C ILE A 671 12.99 -13.51 -2.78
N GLN A 672 13.79 -14.12 -1.90
CA GLN A 672 15.20 -13.77 -1.70
C GLN A 672 16.15 -14.56 -2.58
N ASP A 673 15.66 -15.58 -3.29
CA ASP A 673 16.50 -16.36 -4.17
C ASP A 673 16.80 -15.54 -5.43
N ARG A 674 18.04 -15.59 -5.91
CA ARG A 674 18.50 -14.84 -7.09
C ARG A 674 18.88 -15.83 -8.18
N PRO A 675 18.33 -15.71 -9.39
CA PRO A 675 18.67 -16.65 -10.43
C PRO A 675 20.12 -16.46 -10.91
N PRO A 676 20.85 -17.55 -11.21
CA PRO A 676 22.05 -17.46 -12.05
C PRO A 676 21.67 -16.91 -13.43
N SER A 677 22.66 -16.56 -14.27
CA SER A 677 22.37 -16.16 -15.65
C SER A 677 21.56 -17.26 -16.37
N TRP A 678 20.35 -16.92 -16.79
CA TRP A 678 19.38 -17.85 -17.38
C TRP A 678 18.82 -17.31 -18.69
N LYS A 679 18.31 -18.21 -19.52
CA LYS A 679 17.54 -17.90 -20.73
C LYS A 679 16.12 -18.46 -20.58
N GLY A 680 15.14 -17.73 -21.08
CA GLY A 680 13.75 -18.15 -21.06
C GLY A 680 13.43 -19.25 -22.07
N ARG A 681 12.18 -19.74 -22.02
CA ARG A 681 11.62 -20.66 -23.02
C ARG A 681 11.61 -20.07 -24.43
N ASN A 682 11.58 -18.74 -24.53
CA ASN A 682 11.66 -17.99 -25.78
C ASN A 682 12.36 -16.63 -25.56
N GLU A 683 12.57 -15.89 -26.64
CA GLU A 683 13.25 -14.59 -26.62
C GLU A 683 12.50 -13.55 -25.79
N LEU A 684 11.16 -13.52 -25.86
CA LEU A 684 10.35 -12.59 -25.08
C LEU A 684 10.45 -12.87 -23.57
N GLU A 685 10.46 -14.14 -23.17
CA GLU A 685 10.66 -14.52 -21.76
C GLU A 685 12.03 -14.11 -21.26
N THR A 686 13.06 -14.27 -22.10
CA THR A 686 14.43 -13.82 -21.82
C THR A 686 14.49 -12.30 -21.68
N LEU A 687 13.80 -11.56 -22.57
CA LEU A 687 13.72 -10.10 -22.53
C LEU A 687 13.05 -9.60 -21.24
N LEU A 688 11.94 -10.23 -20.84
CA LEU A 688 11.22 -9.88 -19.60
C LEU A 688 12.02 -10.21 -18.32
N GLY A 689 12.95 -11.17 -18.39
CA GLY A 689 13.88 -11.51 -17.32
C GLY A 689 15.21 -10.73 -17.34
N SER A 690 15.41 -9.84 -18.33
CA SER A 690 16.65 -9.09 -18.49
C SER A 690 16.86 -8.12 -17.34
N SER A 691 18.07 -8.09 -16.78
CA SER A 691 18.47 -7.08 -15.79
C SER A 691 18.86 -5.75 -16.44
N SER A 692 18.86 -5.62 -17.76
CA SER A 692 19.25 -4.37 -18.44
C SER A 692 18.10 -3.38 -18.52
N TYR A 693 18.32 -2.16 -18.00
CA TYR A 693 17.33 -1.08 -18.10
C TYR A 693 17.07 -0.64 -19.56
N LYS A 694 18.02 -0.86 -20.48
CA LYS A 694 17.83 -0.59 -21.91
C LYS A 694 16.77 -1.53 -22.51
N ASP A 695 16.71 -2.78 -22.05
CA ASP A 695 15.68 -3.72 -22.47
C ASP A 695 14.32 -3.35 -21.88
N TRP A 696 14.28 -2.84 -20.65
CA TRP A 696 13.04 -2.31 -20.08
C TRP A 696 12.50 -1.13 -20.88
N ILE A 697 13.38 -0.23 -21.37
CA ILE A 697 12.99 0.86 -22.27
C ILE A 697 12.37 0.28 -23.54
N LYS A 698 13.01 -0.68 -24.21
CA LYS A 698 12.47 -1.33 -25.40
C LYS A 698 11.08 -1.93 -25.16
N ILE A 699 10.87 -2.59 -24.01
CA ILE A 699 9.56 -3.12 -23.62
C ILE A 699 8.52 -1.98 -23.54
N THR A 700 8.87 -0.84 -22.92
CA THR A 700 7.93 0.30 -22.88
C THR A 700 7.64 0.89 -24.26
N GLU A 701 8.62 0.86 -25.17
CA GLU A 701 8.46 1.39 -26.53
C GLU A 701 7.46 0.59 -27.36
N MET A 702 7.25 -0.70 -27.04
CA MET A 702 6.21 -1.54 -27.67
C MET A 702 4.79 -0.96 -27.49
N PHE A 703 4.55 -0.17 -26.43
CA PHE A 703 3.24 0.37 -26.09
C PHE A 703 3.15 1.89 -26.12
N LEU A 704 4.24 2.57 -25.77
CA LEU A 704 4.30 4.02 -25.61
C LEU A 704 5.07 4.70 -26.75
N GLY A 705 5.45 3.93 -27.77
CA GLY A 705 6.32 4.36 -28.87
C GLY A 705 7.73 4.71 -28.40
N PRO A 706 8.59 5.16 -29.34
CA PRO A 706 9.98 5.48 -29.04
C PRO A 706 10.13 6.50 -27.91
N ALA A 707 11.08 6.26 -27.01
CA ALA A 707 11.42 7.21 -25.97
C ALA A 707 11.82 8.57 -26.58
N HIS A 708 11.56 9.67 -25.86
CA HIS A 708 12.03 10.98 -26.31
C HIS A 708 13.57 10.99 -26.29
N LYS A 709 14.21 11.70 -27.21
CA LYS A 709 15.68 11.79 -27.29
C LYS A 709 16.35 12.26 -25.98
N ASP A 710 15.64 13.08 -25.23
CA ASP A 710 16.11 13.63 -23.95
C ASP A 710 15.65 12.79 -22.74
N PHE A 711 14.91 11.70 -22.98
CA PHE A 711 14.46 10.80 -21.92
C PHE A 711 15.65 10.04 -21.36
N LYS A 712 15.81 10.11 -20.05
CA LYS A 712 16.84 9.38 -19.32
C LYS A 712 16.18 8.56 -18.23
N PHE A 713 16.62 7.32 -18.08
CA PHE A 713 16.18 6.46 -16.99
C PHE A 713 17.38 5.87 -16.29
N GLU A 714 17.46 6.17 -14.99
CA GLU A 714 18.36 5.50 -14.07
C GLU A 714 17.50 4.81 -13.00
N PRO A 715 17.62 3.48 -12.87
CA PRO A 715 16.89 2.72 -11.85
C PRO A 715 17.10 3.33 -10.46
N LYS A 716 16.01 3.52 -9.71
CA LYS A 716 16.03 4.17 -8.38
C LYS A 716 16.90 3.40 -7.39
N HIS A 717 16.85 2.09 -7.53
CA HIS A 717 17.59 1.15 -6.73
C HIS A 717 18.73 0.69 -7.62
N LYS A 718 19.95 0.62 -7.08
CA LYS A 718 21.00 -0.17 -7.70
C LYS A 718 20.62 -1.66 -7.56
N SER A 719 19.49 -2.04 -8.14
CA SER A 719 19.39 -3.36 -8.72
C SER A 719 20.55 -3.48 -9.69
N ASN A 720 21.14 -4.65 -9.84
CA ASN A 720 22.31 -4.92 -10.69
C ASN A 720 22.15 -4.60 -12.20
N ALA A 721 21.25 -3.68 -12.58
CA ALA A 721 21.14 -3.08 -13.89
C ALA A 721 22.42 -2.33 -14.27
N TYR A 722 23.13 -2.89 -15.24
CA TYR A 722 24.32 -2.32 -15.84
C TYR A 722 24.01 -1.75 -17.23
N GLU A 723 24.80 -0.78 -17.65
CA GLU A 723 24.90 -0.40 -19.05
C GLU A 723 25.77 -1.45 -19.75
N PRO A 724 25.26 -2.18 -20.79
CA PRO A 724 26.11 -3.07 -21.54
C PRO A 724 27.24 -2.26 -22.18
N GLN A 725 28.49 -2.65 -21.93
CA GLN A 725 29.63 -2.18 -22.72
C GLN A 725 29.35 -2.60 -24.17
N GLY A 726 29.31 -1.60 -25.05
CA GLY A 726 28.96 -1.75 -26.46
C GLY A 726 29.88 -2.66 -27.24
#